data_AF-A0A428SDA5-F1
#
_entry.id   AF-A0A428SDA5-F1
#
_cell.length_a   1.000
_cell.length_b   1.000
_cell.length_c   1.000
_cell.angle_alpha   90.00
_cell.angle_beta   90.00
_cell.angle_gamma   90.00
#
_symmetry.space_group_name_H-M   'P 1'
#
loop_
_entity.id
_entity.type
_entity.pdbx_description
1 polymer ?
#
loop_
_entity_poly.entity_id
_entity_poly.type
_entity_poly.pdbx_seq_one_letter_code
_entity_poly.pdbx_strand_id
1 'polypeptide(L)'
;MVTAEGLYFYYYSLAALCLVFFATKVLQYGIRPKTFPPGPPTLPLLGNLHQMPTKNFHLEFQKLAQQYGPITAMKLGGQNLFLLNDPTVVRDLIEKRSSNYSCRPDLYIRSFGDNLNIAFRDNDDIWRRQRKMYHVRLNVKSADRYLPYQAFDSLQLINDLAVRPEGWVQHVQRYTASISTALLYGWRTPATDTGYVKDLLEWMDVTSEAANFQLVDFYAFLRPLYHFLPYWMLPTSEPSQGEDRKWKRVSQFVNRPMEFILLVLNSITRPWFSSRKLRKKLKRKSTRSSATVDFQNGMTVWTLNHERFKESRSFNPMRQTGGTTLTENNAITQDSPRRLHFTFGAGRRVCPGFHVAERNLFLAISRILWGFTINPARDSMGTIVPINRDAVTPGLIVRPEDFECDIKPRSAGHKQVIMDLWSKAVKDLDSEGNFTPGFINSVLSPLRRVPIIYGIGLNYKTHISEAGFPTPKYPTVFTKPPDALSGPFDDVHVHPECTNMDYEGELAVIIGQDCKNVTSSEDALKNVLGYAAANDVSSRYWQLPEISGQQHGYAKSFDGFAPLGPVIVSPTAVGDVNQLTLVTKVNGEERQRARLDDLLFGVGDLIVHLSRGTTLRAGTVILTGTPGGVAAFMKPPAWLKYGDTVQVSISEIGSITNRLVFE
;
A
#
# COMPACT_ATOMS: atom_id res chain seq x y z
N MET A 1 20.23 62.69 31.09
CA MET A 1 21.32 61.82 30.62
C MET A 1 21.26 60.54 31.43
N VAL A 2 20.88 59.42 30.82
CA VAL A 2 21.06 58.11 31.48
C VAL A 2 22.55 57.81 31.40
N THR A 3 23.23 57.71 32.55
CA THR A 3 24.65 57.37 32.60
C THR A 3 24.85 55.98 32.01
N ALA A 4 25.97 55.75 31.29
CA ALA A 4 26.26 54.45 30.68
C ALA A 4 26.14 53.29 31.69
N GLU A 5 26.55 53.52 32.94
CA GLU A 5 26.42 52.59 34.07
C GLU A 5 24.98 52.19 34.40
N GLY A 6 24.03 53.13 34.36
CA GLY A 6 22.60 52.84 34.57
C GLY A 6 21.99 51.99 33.45
N LEU A 7 22.49 52.16 32.22
CA LEU A 7 22.11 51.33 31.08
C LEU A 7 22.64 49.89 31.23
N TYR A 8 23.90 49.72 31.66
CA TYR A 8 24.49 48.41 31.93
C TYR A 8 23.75 47.68 33.05
N PHE A 9 23.43 48.34 34.17
CA PHE A 9 22.68 47.72 35.26
C PHE A 9 21.29 47.24 34.82
N TYR A 10 20.60 48.01 33.96
CA TYR A 10 19.33 47.61 33.37
C TYR A 10 19.48 46.37 32.47
N TYR A 11 20.49 46.33 31.60
CA TYR A 11 20.75 45.15 30.76
C TYR A 11 21.16 43.91 31.56
N TYR A 12 21.98 44.04 32.60
CA TYR A 12 22.34 42.91 33.47
C TYR A 12 21.15 42.40 34.27
N SER A 13 20.31 43.30 34.80
CA SER A 13 19.09 42.92 35.51
C SER A 13 18.08 42.23 34.59
N LEU A 14 17.91 42.75 33.36
CA LEU A 14 17.07 42.12 32.35
C LEU A 14 17.64 40.76 31.90
N ALA A 15 18.95 40.65 31.72
CA ALA A 15 19.61 39.39 31.39
C ALA A 15 19.47 38.35 32.52
N ALA A 16 19.61 38.76 33.78
CA ALA A 16 19.40 37.90 34.95
C ALA A 16 17.94 37.45 35.06
N LEU A 17 16.96 38.34 34.86
CA LEU A 17 15.54 38.00 34.82
C LEU A 17 15.22 37.05 33.66
N CYS A 18 15.80 37.27 32.48
CA CYS A 18 15.69 36.38 31.34
C CYS A 18 16.31 35.00 31.62
N LEU A 19 17.47 34.95 32.29
CA LEU A 19 18.13 33.71 32.71
C LEU A 19 17.28 32.94 33.73
N VAL A 20 16.73 33.61 34.74
CA VAL A 20 15.83 33.00 35.73
C VAL A 20 14.54 32.53 35.08
N PHE A 21 13.94 33.33 34.19
CA PHE A 21 12.76 32.92 33.43
C PHE A 21 13.06 31.71 32.53
N PHE A 22 14.20 31.70 31.84
CA PHE A 22 14.59 30.57 31.01
C PHE A 22 14.89 29.31 31.84
N ALA A 23 15.64 29.45 32.94
CA ALA A 23 15.94 28.36 33.87
C ALA A 23 14.67 27.77 34.47
N THR A 24 13.72 28.60 34.89
CA THR A 24 12.41 28.14 35.40
C THR A 24 11.60 27.44 34.32
N LYS A 25 11.60 27.94 33.07
CA LYS A 25 10.93 27.25 31.94
C LYS A 25 11.58 25.91 31.61
N VAL A 26 12.91 25.81 31.65
CA VAL A 26 13.66 24.57 31.42
C VAL A 26 13.38 23.55 32.53
N LEU A 27 13.39 23.98 33.80
CA LEU A 27 13.08 23.10 34.92
C LEU A 27 11.62 22.62 34.89
N GLN A 28 10.69 23.47 34.47
CA GLN A 28 9.27 23.12 34.31
C GLN A 28 8.98 22.24 33.08
N TYR A 29 9.93 22.08 32.16
CA TYR A 29 9.73 21.36 30.90
C TYR A 29 9.25 19.92 31.10
N GLY A 30 9.84 19.22 32.08
CA GLY A 30 9.49 17.84 32.43
C GLY A 30 8.42 17.70 33.51
N ILE A 31 7.86 18.80 34.03
CA ILE A 31 6.86 18.74 35.12
C ILE A 31 5.47 18.48 34.55
N ARG A 32 4.76 17.48 35.09
CA ARG A 32 3.38 17.19 34.71
C ARG A 32 2.43 18.29 35.24
N PRO A 33 1.57 18.88 34.38
CA PRO A 33 0.56 19.83 34.84
C PRO A 33 -0.43 19.21 35.83
N LYS A 34 -0.88 20.00 36.82
CA LYS A 34 -1.90 19.55 37.80
C LYS A 34 -3.26 19.22 37.19
N THR A 35 -3.54 19.71 35.98
CA THR A 35 -4.77 19.45 35.23
C THR A 35 -4.78 18.08 34.55
N PHE A 36 -3.64 17.37 34.52
CA PHE A 36 -3.56 16.06 33.88
C PHE A 36 -4.06 14.96 34.82
N PRO A 37 -4.48 13.80 34.28
CA PRO A 37 -4.75 12.59 35.05
C PRO A 37 -3.60 12.20 35.99
N PRO A 38 -3.86 11.39 37.01
CA PRO A 38 -2.83 10.92 37.93
C PRO A 38 -1.76 10.08 37.23
N GLY A 39 -0.59 9.98 37.86
CA GLY A 39 0.53 9.19 37.37
C GLY A 39 1.78 9.35 38.25
N PRO A 40 2.90 8.71 37.87
CA PRO A 40 4.13 8.75 38.66
C PRO A 40 4.71 10.16 38.81
N PRO A 41 5.41 10.45 39.92
CA PRO A 41 6.00 11.77 40.17
C PRO A 41 7.07 12.09 39.11
N THR A 42 7.10 13.34 38.65
CA THR A 42 8.00 13.81 37.59
C THR A 42 9.23 14.50 38.14
N LEU A 43 10.40 14.28 37.53
CA LEU A 43 11.59 15.09 37.77
C LEU A 43 11.62 16.32 36.84
N PRO A 44 12.23 17.45 37.26
CA PRO A 44 12.51 18.57 36.37
C PRO A 44 13.26 18.11 35.11
N LEU A 45 12.97 18.73 33.96
CA LEU A 45 13.53 18.44 32.63
C LEU A 45 13.29 17.02 32.06
N LEU A 46 13.44 15.96 32.85
CA LEU A 46 13.31 14.55 32.45
C LEU A 46 11.85 14.05 32.46
N GLY A 47 11.05 14.57 33.40
CA GLY A 47 9.74 14.01 33.70
C GLY A 47 9.86 12.58 34.24
N ASN A 48 9.18 11.64 33.61
CA ASN A 48 9.15 10.20 33.90
C ASN A 48 10.11 9.38 33.02
N LEU A 49 11.02 10.00 32.25
CA LEU A 49 12.00 9.25 31.43
C LEU A 49 12.84 8.28 32.27
N HIS A 50 13.25 8.70 33.47
CA HIS A 50 13.98 7.86 34.43
C HIS A 50 13.17 6.67 34.97
N GLN A 51 11.85 6.68 34.79
CA GLN A 51 10.93 5.61 35.17
C GLN A 51 10.46 4.78 33.96
N MET A 52 10.91 5.12 32.75
CA MET A 52 10.58 4.32 31.57
C MET A 52 11.31 2.99 31.64
N PRO A 53 10.59 1.87 31.53
CA PRO A 53 11.22 0.56 31.59
C PRO A 53 12.02 0.31 30.32
N THR A 54 13.13 -0.41 30.44
CA THR A 54 13.98 -0.78 29.29
C THR A 54 13.57 -2.10 28.64
N LYS A 55 12.81 -2.93 29.36
CA LYS A 55 12.24 -4.20 28.91
C LYS A 55 10.82 -4.37 29.45
N ASN A 56 10.02 -5.22 28.81
CA ASN A 56 8.68 -5.61 29.29
C ASN A 56 7.75 -4.42 29.61
N PHE A 57 7.72 -3.40 28.73
CA PHE A 57 6.87 -2.20 28.87
C PHE A 57 5.43 -2.51 29.32
N HIS A 58 4.86 -3.58 28.77
CA HIS A 58 3.49 -4.00 29.03
C HIS A 58 3.23 -4.37 30.50
N LEU A 59 4.19 -4.98 31.21
CA LEU A 59 4.04 -5.34 32.63
C LEU A 59 4.15 -4.12 33.54
N GLU A 60 5.10 -3.23 33.24
CA GLU A 60 5.28 -2.01 34.03
C GLU A 60 4.12 -1.04 33.83
N PHE A 61 3.61 -0.91 32.61
CA PHE A 61 2.39 -0.13 32.35
C PHE A 61 1.15 -0.75 33.00
N GLN A 62 1.10 -2.08 33.17
CA GLN A 62 0.05 -2.72 33.96
C GLN A 62 0.15 -2.34 35.44
N LYS A 63 1.34 -2.34 36.05
CA LYS A 63 1.51 -1.88 37.44
C LYS A 63 1.07 -0.43 37.62
N LEU A 64 1.43 0.44 36.67
CA LEU A 64 0.98 1.84 36.66
C LEU A 64 -0.54 1.96 36.52
N ALA A 65 -1.16 1.11 35.70
CA ALA A 65 -2.62 1.07 35.56
C ALA A 65 -3.30 0.72 36.88
N GLN A 66 -2.79 -0.30 37.59
CA GLN A 66 -3.31 -0.73 38.88
C GLN A 66 -3.17 0.36 39.95
N GLN A 67 -2.07 1.13 39.90
CA GLN A 67 -1.79 2.18 40.89
C GLN A 67 -2.55 3.49 40.62
N TYR A 68 -2.67 3.92 39.36
CA TYR A 68 -3.17 5.25 38.99
C TYR A 68 -4.54 5.22 38.32
N GLY A 69 -5.07 4.05 38.01
CA GLY A 69 -6.44 3.85 37.53
C GLY A 69 -6.59 3.90 36.00
N PRO A 70 -7.79 4.25 35.51
CA PRO A 70 -8.20 3.99 34.12
C PRO A 70 -7.47 4.86 33.08
N ILE A 71 -6.90 5.99 33.50
CA ILE A 71 -6.02 6.84 32.69
C ILE A 71 -4.79 7.19 33.51
N THR A 72 -3.60 6.82 33.03
CA THR A 72 -2.33 7.20 33.66
C THR A 72 -1.59 8.21 32.78
N ALA A 73 -1.19 9.36 33.35
CA ALA A 73 -0.43 10.37 32.63
C ALA A 73 1.06 10.31 32.96
N MET A 74 1.90 10.19 31.94
CA MET A 74 3.35 10.26 32.01
C MET A 74 3.87 11.44 31.18
N LYS A 75 4.94 12.06 31.66
CA LYS A 75 5.62 13.19 31.03
C LYS A 75 7.01 12.73 30.59
N LEU A 76 7.25 12.55 29.30
CA LEU A 76 8.52 12.01 28.79
C LEU A 76 9.33 13.14 28.16
N GLY A 77 10.12 13.85 28.98
CA GLY A 77 10.70 15.14 28.59
C GLY A 77 9.61 16.11 28.15
N GLY A 78 9.61 16.47 26.87
CA GLY A 78 8.61 17.34 26.26
C GLY A 78 7.28 16.65 25.95
N GLN A 79 7.26 15.34 25.75
CA GLN A 79 6.08 14.59 25.31
C GLN A 79 5.13 14.23 26.46
N ASN A 80 3.83 14.17 26.18
CA ASN A 80 2.80 13.76 27.14
C ASN A 80 2.21 12.41 26.69
N LEU A 81 2.48 11.36 27.45
CA LEU A 81 1.95 10.01 27.20
C LEU A 81 0.79 9.73 28.15
N PHE A 82 -0.38 9.42 27.60
CA PHE A 82 -1.55 9.00 28.37
C PHE A 82 -1.84 7.53 28.10
N LEU A 83 -1.70 6.70 29.13
CA LEU A 83 -2.01 5.28 29.08
C LEU A 83 -3.51 5.09 29.30
N LEU A 84 -4.18 4.47 28.33
CA LEU A 84 -5.61 4.15 28.40
C LEU A 84 -5.76 2.69 28.83
N ASN A 85 -6.18 2.49 30.08
CA ASN A 85 -6.15 1.18 30.74
C ASN A 85 -7.52 0.51 30.85
N ASP A 86 -8.60 1.28 30.60
CA ASP A 86 -9.97 0.81 30.80
C ASP A 86 -10.79 0.83 29.48
N PRO A 87 -11.57 -0.24 29.18
CA PRO A 87 -12.40 -0.30 27.97
C PRO A 87 -13.43 0.82 27.82
N THR A 88 -14.00 1.32 28.93
CA THR A 88 -14.98 2.43 28.90
C THR A 88 -14.31 3.73 28.47
N VAL A 89 -13.08 3.96 28.92
CA VAL A 89 -12.25 5.09 28.48
C VAL A 89 -11.92 4.98 26.99
N VAL A 90 -11.55 3.78 26.51
CA VAL A 90 -11.29 3.55 25.08
C VAL A 90 -12.54 3.86 24.25
N ARG A 91 -13.73 3.40 24.65
CA ARG A 91 -14.99 3.76 23.99
C ARG A 91 -15.20 5.27 23.94
N ASP A 92 -15.03 5.95 25.06
CA ASP A 92 -15.38 7.36 25.16
C ASP A 92 -14.36 8.28 24.48
N LEU A 93 -13.06 7.94 24.47
CA LEU A 93 -12.02 8.72 23.80
C LEU A 93 -11.75 8.26 22.36
N ILE A 94 -11.45 6.99 22.16
CA ILE A 94 -10.94 6.46 20.89
C ILE A 94 -12.07 6.16 19.89
N GLU A 95 -13.27 5.81 20.36
CA GLU A 95 -14.43 5.55 19.49
C GLU A 95 -15.31 6.80 19.33
N LYS A 96 -15.98 7.23 20.41
CA LYS A 96 -16.96 8.35 20.38
C LYS A 96 -16.32 9.69 20.00
N ARG A 97 -15.12 9.97 20.52
CA ARG A 97 -14.36 11.21 20.25
C ARG A 97 -13.17 10.98 19.31
N SER A 98 -13.29 9.98 18.43
CA SER A 98 -12.22 9.53 17.54
C SER A 98 -11.60 10.64 16.67
N SER A 99 -12.34 11.69 16.31
CA SER A 99 -11.78 12.84 15.58
C SER A 99 -10.68 13.57 16.33
N ASN A 100 -10.75 13.58 17.66
CA ASN A 100 -9.85 14.33 18.53
C ASN A 100 -8.63 13.50 18.93
N TYR A 101 -8.74 12.17 18.90
CA TYR A 101 -7.75 11.24 19.46
C TYR A 101 -7.21 10.23 18.42
N SER A 102 -7.31 10.56 17.12
CA SER A 102 -6.79 9.72 16.03
C SER A 102 -5.49 10.26 15.42
N CYS A 103 -4.94 11.34 15.97
CA CYS A 103 -3.66 11.88 15.55
C CYS A 103 -2.50 10.98 16.00
N ARG A 104 -1.37 11.08 15.30
CA ARG A 104 -0.14 10.37 15.67
C ARG A 104 0.92 11.37 16.14
N PRO A 105 1.68 11.05 17.21
CA PRO A 105 2.79 11.88 17.64
C PRO A 105 3.80 12.04 16.48
N ASP A 106 4.41 13.21 16.40
CA ASP A 106 5.49 13.47 15.47
C ASP A 106 6.76 12.80 16.00
N LEU A 107 6.95 11.51 15.71
CA LEU A 107 8.12 10.73 16.12
C LEU A 107 9.19 10.75 15.01
N TYR A 108 10.45 10.56 15.37
CA TYR A 108 11.57 10.47 14.43
C TYR A 108 11.34 9.36 13.42
N ILE A 109 10.79 8.21 13.82
CA ILE A 109 10.44 7.11 12.88
C ILE A 109 9.50 7.52 11.75
N ARG A 110 8.78 8.65 11.90
CA ARG A 110 7.87 9.17 10.87
C ARG A 110 8.61 9.80 9.69
N SER A 111 9.90 10.11 9.80
CA SER A 111 10.74 10.53 8.67
C SER A 111 11.09 9.36 7.74
N PHE A 112 11.00 8.12 8.22
CA PHE A 112 11.29 6.94 7.41
C PHE A 112 10.17 6.72 6.38
N GLY A 113 10.54 6.54 5.11
CA GLY A 113 9.59 6.35 4.02
C GLY A 113 8.71 7.58 3.72
N ASP A 114 9.30 8.78 3.76
CA ASP A 114 8.68 10.05 3.35
C ASP A 114 7.33 10.36 4.03
N ASN A 115 7.17 9.92 5.29
CA ASN A 115 5.94 10.06 6.07
C ASN A 115 4.73 9.36 5.41
N LEU A 116 4.94 8.43 4.47
CA LEU A 116 3.86 7.76 3.73
C LEU A 116 3.29 6.54 4.48
N ASN A 117 3.99 6.06 5.50
CA ASN A 117 3.57 4.95 6.32
C ASN A 117 2.29 5.27 7.12
N ILE A 118 1.20 4.59 6.78
CA ILE A 118 -0.13 4.82 7.34
C ILE A 118 -0.22 4.61 8.87
N ALA A 119 0.67 3.79 9.44
CA ALA A 119 0.67 3.49 10.87
C ALA A 119 1.18 4.66 11.70
N PHE A 120 2.23 5.34 11.21
CA PHE A 120 2.90 6.47 11.88
C PHE A 120 2.39 7.83 11.42
N ARG A 121 1.76 7.93 10.24
CA ARG A 121 1.24 9.20 9.70
C ARG A 121 0.10 9.78 10.52
N ASP A 122 0.08 11.09 10.64
CA ASP A 122 -1.00 11.84 11.29
C ASP A 122 -2.34 11.75 10.52
N ASN A 123 -3.46 12.10 11.15
CA ASN A 123 -4.81 12.04 10.55
C ASN A 123 -5.05 13.23 9.60
N ASP A 124 -4.24 13.32 8.55
CA ASP A 124 -4.38 14.31 7.50
C ASP A 124 -5.17 13.78 6.28
N ASP A 125 -5.34 14.62 5.27
CA ASP A 125 -6.11 14.25 4.07
C ASP A 125 -5.45 13.14 3.24
N ILE A 126 -4.14 12.94 3.38
CA ILE A 126 -3.43 11.82 2.76
C ILE A 126 -3.81 10.53 3.50
N TRP A 127 -3.68 10.52 4.83
CA TRP A 127 -4.05 9.37 5.65
C TRP A 127 -5.52 8.96 5.43
N ARG A 128 -6.45 9.92 5.36
CA ARG A 128 -7.88 9.62 5.11
C ARG A 128 -8.12 8.96 3.76
N ARG A 129 -7.43 9.44 2.70
CA ARG A 129 -7.52 8.86 1.36
C ARG A 129 -6.92 7.45 1.31
N GLN A 130 -5.75 7.25 1.92
CA GLN A 130 -5.16 5.92 2.09
C GLN A 130 -6.15 5.02 2.85
N ARG A 131 -6.67 5.46 3.99
CA ARG A 131 -7.61 4.67 4.80
C ARG A 131 -8.87 4.24 4.06
N LYS A 132 -9.46 5.15 3.28
CA LYS A 132 -10.64 4.86 2.46
C LYS A 132 -10.36 3.74 1.45
N MET A 133 -9.20 3.74 0.82
CA MET A 133 -8.82 2.73 -0.17
C MET A 133 -8.51 1.37 0.47
N TYR A 134 -7.79 1.35 1.60
CA TYR A 134 -7.59 0.12 2.36
C TYR A 134 -8.94 -0.46 2.74
N HIS A 135 -9.90 0.36 3.19
CA HIS A 135 -11.25 -0.11 3.50
C HIS A 135 -11.99 -0.65 2.25
N VAL A 136 -11.82 -0.05 1.07
CA VAL A 136 -12.42 -0.55 -0.18
C VAL A 136 -11.86 -1.93 -0.57
N ARG A 137 -10.58 -2.21 -0.29
CA ARG A 137 -9.92 -3.46 -0.70
C ARG A 137 -9.79 -4.51 0.39
N LEU A 138 -9.87 -4.16 1.67
CA LEU A 138 -9.68 -5.07 2.81
C LEU A 138 -10.94 -5.22 3.68
N ASN A 139 -12.09 -4.75 3.21
CA ASN A 139 -13.38 -5.07 3.84
C ASN A 139 -13.73 -6.55 3.69
N VAL A 140 -14.70 -7.02 4.49
CA VAL A 140 -15.20 -8.41 4.49
C VAL A 140 -15.47 -8.97 3.09
N LYS A 141 -16.19 -8.24 2.22
CA LYS A 141 -16.53 -8.71 0.86
C LYS A 141 -15.31 -8.85 -0.05
N SER A 142 -14.33 -7.98 0.13
CA SER A 142 -13.10 -8.01 -0.66
C SER A 142 -12.16 -9.10 -0.14
N ALA A 143 -12.11 -9.31 1.18
CA ALA A 143 -11.37 -10.39 1.80
C ALA A 143 -11.85 -11.77 1.32
N ASP A 144 -13.12 -11.94 0.94
CA ASP A 144 -13.63 -13.21 0.38
C ASP A 144 -12.91 -13.57 -0.93
N ARG A 145 -12.53 -12.56 -1.73
CA ARG A 145 -11.81 -12.76 -2.99
C ARG A 145 -10.36 -13.18 -2.79
N TYR A 146 -9.82 -13.04 -1.58
CA TYR A 146 -8.45 -13.40 -1.24
C TYR A 146 -8.32 -14.81 -0.69
N LEU A 147 -9.43 -15.44 -0.32
CA LEU A 147 -9.45 -16.80 0.24
C LEU A 147 -8.72 -17.84 -0.63
N PRO A 148 -8.83 -17.86 -1.97
CA PRO A 148 -8.07 -18.81 -2.78
C PRO A 148 -6.56 -18.71 -2.56
N TYR A 149 -6.02 -17.50 -2.50
CA TYR A 149 -4.60 -17.24 -2.24
C TYR A 149 -4.19 -17.73 -0.84
N GLN A 150 -5.00 -17.42 0.18
CA GLN A 150 -4.73 -17.85 1.56
C GLN A 150 -4.83 -19.36 1.74
N ALA A 151 -5.81 -19.98 1.08
CA ALA A 151 -6.02 -21.42 1.06
C ALA A 151 -4.89 -22.13 0.33
N PHE A 152 -4.40 -21.58 -0.78
CA PHE A 152 -3.24 -22.11 -1.50
C PHE A 152 -1.99 -22.09 -0.62
N ASP A 153 -1.64 -20.91 -0.11
CA ASP A 153 -0.39 -20.73 0.63
C ASP A 153 -0.36 -21.52 1.95
N SER A 154 -1.54 -21.82 2.51
CA SER A 154 -1.65 -22.69 3.70
C SER A 154 -1.53 -24.17 3.37
N LEU A 155 -1.69 -24.59 2.10
CA LEU A 155 -1.31 -25.95 1.66
C LEU A 155 0.20 -26.06 1.59
N GLN A 156 0.88 -25.04 1.06
CA GLN A 156 2.34 -25.03 1.08
C GLN A 156 2.87 -25.06 2.52
N LEU A 157 2.29 -24.26 3.43
CA LEU A 157 2.70 -24.25 4.85
C LEU A 157 2.69 -25.65 5.48
N ILE A 158 1.60 -26.41 5.33
CA ILE A 158 1.52 -27.76 5.89
C ILE A 158 2.40 -28.76 5.15
N ASN A 159 2.65 -28.57 3.85
CA ASN A 159 3.63 -29.38 3.13
C ASN A 159 5.04 -29.12 3.66
N ASP A 160 5.43 -27.85 3.81
CA ASP A 160 6.75 -27.46 4.30
C ASP A 160 6.99 -28.01 5.71
N LEU A 161 5.99 -27.96 6.60
CA LEU A 161 6.04 -28.58 7.93
C LEU A 161 6.12 -30.11 7.89
N ALA A 162 5.51 -30.77 6.90
CA ALA A 162 5.54 -32.22 6.76
C ALA A 162 6.89 -32.76 6.23
N VAL A 163 7.63 -31.92 5.52
CA VAL A 163 8.93 -32.26 4.92
C VAL A 163 10.10 -31.78 5.80
N ARG A 164 10.01 -30.57 6.35
CA ARG A 164 11.06 -29.91 7.16
C ARG A 164 10.47 -29.25 8.42
N PRO A 165 10.04 -30.03 9.43
CA PRO A 165 9.42 -29.50 10.65
C PRO A 165 10.35 -28.60 11.48
N GLU A 166 11.67 -28.77 11.37
CA GLU A 166 12.68 -27.98 12.08
C GLU A 166 12.66 -26.49 11.70
N GLY A 167 12.20 -26.16 10.48
CA GLY A 167 12.11 -24.79 9.96
C GLY A 167 10.78 -24.10 10.21
N TRP A 168 10.00 -24.51 11.22
CA TRP A 168 8.61 -24.09 11.40
C TRP A 168 8.43 -22.55 11.48
N VAL A 169 9.36 -21.84 12.16
CA VAL A 169 9.32 -20.37 12.28
C VAL A 169 9.40 -19.74 10.90
N GLN A 170 10.36 -20.19 10.08
CA GLN A 170 10.60 -19.69 8.73
C GLN A 170 9.41 -20.02 7.82
N HIS A 171 8.82 -21.22 7.94
CA HIS A 171 7.64 -21.60 7.14
C HIS A 171 6.43 -20.71 7.44
N VAL A 172 6.19 -20.36 8.71
CA VAL A 172 5.14 -19.43 9.12
C VAL A 172 5.42 -18.01 8.62
N GLN A 173 6.67 -17.55 8.67
CA GLN A 173 7.07 -16.25 8.12
C GLN A 173 6.90 -16.19 6.59
N ARG A 174 7.31 -17.23 5.86
CA ARG A 174 7.11 -17.33 4.40
C ARG A 174 5.62 -17.35 4.06
N TYR A 175 4.81 -18.08 4.83
CA TYR A 175 3.37 -18.13 4.63
C TYR A 175 2.72 -16.73 4.68
N THR A 176 3.03 -15.95 5.71
CA THR A 176 2.48 -14.59 5.84
C THR A 176 3.06 -13.62 4.80
N ALA A 177 4.35 -13.76 4.48
CA ALA A 177 5.00 -12.98 3.43
C ALA A 177 4.39 -13.25 2.05
N SER A 178 4.23 -14.52 1.65
CA SER A 178 3.70 -14.93 0.35
C SER A 178 2.30 -14.39 0.10
N ILE A 179 1.42 -14.46 1.10
CA ILE A 179 0.07 -13.91 0.99
C ILE A 179 0.12 -12.39 0.83
N SER A 180 0.96 -11.72 1.63
CA SER A 180 1.12 -10.27 1.52
C SER A 180 1.65 -9.87 0.14
N THR A 181 2.64 -10.59 -0.39
CA THR A 181 3.22 -10.30 -1.70
C THR A 181 2.25 -10.60 -2.83
N ALA A 182 1.49 -11.69 -2.74
CA ALA A 182 0.50 -12.07 -3.73
C ALA A 182 -0.61 -11.03 -3.82
N LEU A 183 -1.11 -10.56 -2.68
CA LEU A 183 -2.19 -9.58 -2.64
C LEU A 183 -1.77 -8.17 -3.08
N LEU A 184 -0.52 -7.78 -2.80
CA LEU A 184 -0.04 -6.43 -3.09
C LEU A 184 0.59 -6.30 -4.48
N TYR A 185 1.28 -7.32 -4.96
CA TYR A 185 2.11 -7.25 -6.16
C TYR A 185 1.79 -8.34 -7.19
N GLY A 186 0.92 -9.31 -6.86
CA GLY A 186 0.55 -10.39 -7.77
C GLY A 186 1.56 -11.54 -7.86
N TRP A 187 2.65 -11.50 -7.09
CA TRP A 187 3.68 -12.55 -7.05
C TRP A 187 3.80 -13.24 -5.70
N ARG A 188 4.24 -14.49 -5.70
CA ARG A 188 4.36 -15.32 -4.50
C ARG A 188 5.74 -15.21 -3.88
N THR A 189 5.82 -15.68 -2.64
CA THR A 189 7.09 -15.95 -1.97
C THR A 189 7.24 -17.48 -1.86
N PRO A 190 7.90 -18.14 -2.83
CA PRO A 190 7.96 -19.59 -2.88
C PRO A 190 8.87 -20.19 -1.81
N ALA A 191 9.90 -19.47 -1.37
CA ALA A 191 10.89 -19.97 -0.42
C ALA A 191 11.28 -18.93 0.66
N THR A 192 11.75 -19.43 1.79
CA THR A 192 12.14 -18.66 2.98
C THR A 192 13.42 -17.86 2.80
N ASP A 193 14.28 -18.28 1.87
CA ASP A 193 15.59 -17.69 1.56
C ASP A 193 15.54 -16.71 0.37
N THR A 194 14.35 -16.42 -0.15
CA THR A 194 14.16 -15.36 -1.13
C THR A 194 14.72 -14.06 -0.56
N GLY A 195 15.75 -13.50 -1.22
CA GLY A 195 16.55 -12.40 -0.67
C GLY A 195 15.72 -11.22 -0.17
N TYR A 196 14.59 -10.95 -0.83
CA TYR A 196 13.66 -9.90 -0.42
C TYR A 196 12.98 -10.15 0.95
N VAL A 197 12.57 -11.38 1.28
CA VAL A 197 11.91 -11.67 2.57
C VAL A 197 12.86 -11.50 3.72
N LYS A 198 14.09 -12.01 3.55
CA LYS A 198 15.17 -11.81 4.51
C LYS A 198 15.42 -10.31 4.72
N ASP A 199 15.54 -9.56 3.63
CA ASP A 199 15.71 -8.10 3.69
C ASP A 199 14.54 -7.40 4.41
N LEU A 200 13.30 -7.83 4.16
CA LEU A 200 12.09 -7.29 4.82
C LEU A 200 12.03 -7.62 6.31
N LEU A 201 12.33 -8.86 6.70
CA LEU A 201 12.32 -9.26 8.11
C LEU A 201 13.41 -8.54 8.89
N GLU A 202 14.63 -8.45 8.34
CA GLU A 202 15.71 -7.66 8.93
C GLU A 202 15.34 -6.17 9.00
N TRP A 203 14.64 -5.63 7.99
CA TRP A 203 14.09 -4.27 8.07
C TRP A 203 13.11 -4.09 9.21
N MET A 204 12.20 -5.05 9.40
CA MET A 204 11.21 -4.99 10.48
C MET A 204 11.87 -5.05 11.87
N ASP A 205 12.93 -5.84 12.02
CA ASP A 205 13.70 -5.90 13.27
C ASP A 205 14.43 -4.56 13.52
N VAL A 206 15.18 -4.04 12.53
CA VAL A 206 15.88 -2.75 12.65
C VAL A 206 14.92 -1.58 12.89
N THR A 207 13.77 -1.53 12.20
CA THR A 207 12.79 -0.46 12.40
C THR A 207 12.02 -0.58 13.71
N SER A 208 11.79 -1.80 14.22
CA SER A 208 11.20 -2.00 15.54
C SER A 208 12.16 -1.56 16.66
N GLU A 209 13.47 -1.72 16.46
CA GLU A 209 14.50 -1.15 17.34
C GLU A 209 14.60 0.38 17.20
N ALA A 210 14.55 0.91 15.97
CA ALA A 210 14.52 2.35 15.69
C ALA A 210 13.31 3.06 16.30
N ALA A 211 12.18 2.34 16.42
CA ALA A 211 10.95 2.79 17.06
C ALA A 211 11.10 2.92 18.59
N ASN A 212 12.17 2.40 19.19
CA ASN A 212 12.48 2.70 20.58
C ASN A 212 12.76 4.21 20.67
N PHE A 213 11.95 4.89 21.47
CA PHE A 213 11.92 6.34 21.58
C PHE A 213 13.32 6.98 21.58
N GLN A 214 13.59 7.82 20.58
CA GLN A 214 14.87 8.48 20.45
C GLN A 214 14.94 9.72 21.36
N LEU A 215 16.14 10.15 21.73
CA LEU A 215 16.30 11.34 22.57
C LEU A 215 15.63 12.58 21.94
N VAL A 216 15.65 12.67 20.61
CA VAL A 216 14.97 13.72 19.82
C VAL A 216 13.45 13.62 19.78
N ASP A 217 12.87 12.48 20.16
CA ASP A 217 11.43 12.37 20.35
C ASP A 217 11.03 13.12 21.61
N PHE A 218 11.78 12.93 22.70
CA PHE A 218 11.52 13.59 23.97
C PHE A 218 11.91 15.07 23.97
N TYR A 219 12.94 15.44 23.21
CA TYR A 219 13.48 16.80 23.13
C TYR A 219 13.52 17.28 21.68
N ALA A 220 12.36 17.67 21.15
CA ALA A 220 12.23 18.06 19.74
C ALA A 220 13.16 19.21 19.30
N PHE A 221 13.58 20.08 20.23
CA PHE A 221 14.54 21.16 19.95
C PHE A 221 15.94 20.65 19.59
N LEU A 222 16.28 19.39 19.87
CA LEU A 222 17.54 18.77 19.47
C LEU A 222 17.53 18.28 18.01
N ARG A 223 16.37 18.20 17.34
CA ARG A 223 16.25 17.70 15.96
C ARG A 223 17.10 18.46 14.92
N PRO A 224 17.24 19.80 14.98
CA PRO A 224 18.12 20.50 14.06
C PRO A 224 19.58 20.03 14.18
N LEU A 225 20.03 19.65 15.39
CA LEU A 225 21.40 19.18 15.61
C LEU A 225 21.67 17.84 14.92
N TYR A 226 20.65 16.98 14.79
CA TYR A 226 20.77 15.69 14.13
C TYR A 226 21.07 15.81 12.63
N HIS A 227 20.76 16.94 12.00
CA HIS A 227 21.11 17.18 10.59
C HIS A 227 22.63 17.44 10.40
N PHE A 228 23.35 17.71 11.49
CA PHE A 228 24.78 17.98 11.48
C PHE A 228 25.60 16.84 12.08
N LEU A 229 24.95 15.82 12.66
CA LEU A 229 25.64 14.66 13.23
C LEU A 229 26.05 13.69 12.11
N PRO A 230 27.25 13.11 12.17
CA PRO A 230 27.65 11.99 11.32
C PRO A 230 26.65 10.82 11.41
N TYR A 231 26.45 10.09 10.32
CA TYR A 231 25.49 8.98 10.23
C TYR A 231 25.66 7.93 11.34
N TRP A 232 26.89 7.61 11.74
CA TRP A 232 27.17 6.64 12.80
C TRP A 232 26.73 7.09 14.21
N MET A 233 26.46 8.39 14.41
CA MET A 233 25.94 8.96 15.66
C MET A 233 24.41 9.04 15.68
N LEU A 234 23.75 8.82 14.54
CA LEU A 234 22.30 8.85 14.43
C LEU A 234 21.74 7.47 14.78
N PRO A 235 20.72 7.40 15.65
CA PRO A 235 20.11 6.14 16.01
C PRO A 235 19.37 5.57 14.79
N THR A 236 19.91 4.48 14.24
CA THR A 236 19.37 3.72 13.09
C THR A 236 18.78 4.65 12.04
N SER A 237 19.52 5.68 11.62
CA SER A 237 19.11 6.44 10.44
C SER A 237 18.97 5.47 9.29
N GLU A 238 17.89 5.60 8.51
CA GLU A 238 17.82 5.02 7.17
C GLU A 238 19.20 5.24 6.54
N PRO A 239 19.97 4.19 6.19
CA PRO A 239 21.28 4.36 5.59
C PRO A 239 21.12 5.38 4.48
N SER A 240 21.79 6.50 4.70
CA SER A 240 21.57 7.76 4.01
C SER A 240 21.26 7.51 2.56
N GLN A 241 20.21 8.14 2.04
CA GLN A 241 19.85 8.20 0.63
C GLN A 241 21.10 8.10 -0.27
N GLY A 242 21.45 6.91 -0.75
CA GLY A 242 22.72 6.76 -1.46
C GLY A 242 23.26 5.34 -1.62
N GLU A 243 23.69 4.69 -0.53
CA GLU A 243 24.78 3.70 -0.70
C GLU A 243 24.42 2.24 -0.41
N ASP A 244 23.47 1.95 0.48
CA ASP A 244 23.14 0.55 0.76
C ASP A 244 22.02 0.03 -0.17
N ARG A 245 22.45 -0.70 -1.19
CA ARG A 245 21.62 -1.33 -2.24
C ARG A 245 20.47 -2.17 -1.66
N LYS A 246 20.67 -2.73 -0.46
CA LYS A 246 19.70 -3.55 0.26
C LYS A 246 18.52 -2.72 0.78
N TRP A 247 18.79 -1.64 1.49
CA TRP A 247 17.73 -0.80 2.08
C TRP A 247 16.97 0.01 1.05
N LYS A 248 17.63 0.41 -0.04
CA LYS A 248 16.94 1.01 -1.20
C LYS A 248 15.92 0.04 -1.81
N ARG A 249 16.23 -1.26 -1.87
CA ARG A 249 15.32 -2.30 -2.37
C ARG A 249 14.10 -2.48 -1.47
N VAL A 250 14.30 -2.54 -0.15
CA VAL A 250 13.19 -2.68 0.81
C VAL A 250 12.33 -1.41 0.85
N SER A 251 12.95 -0.23 0.91
CA SER A 251 12.22 1.04 0.88
C SER A 251 11.41 1.19 -0.40
N GLN A 252 11.98 0.83 -1.57
CA GLN A 252 11.23 0.79 -2.82
C GLN A 252 10.08 -0.21 -2.76
N PHE A 253 10.27 -1.41 -2.21
CA PHE A 253 9.17 -2.36 -2.09
C PHE A 253 8.05 -1.82 -1.19
N VAL A 254 8.37 -1.39 0.03
CA VAL A 254 7.39 -0.94 1.01
C VAL A 254 6.68 0.35 0.55
N ASN A 255 7.42 1.28 -0.06
CA ASN A 255 6.92 2.60 -0.40
C ASN A 255 6.37 2.69 -1.83
N ARG A 256 6.86 1.92 -2.82
CA ARG A 256 6.40 2.06 -4.23
C ARG A 256 4.89 1.90 -4.39
N PRO A 257 4.21 0.91 -3.80
CA PRO A 257 2.76 0.83 -3.90
C PRO A 257 2.12 2.11 -3.40
N MET A 258 2.59 2.63 -2.27
CA MET A 258 2.05 3.84 -1.65
C MET A 258 2.37 5.10 -2.44
N GLU A 259 3.57 5.23 -3.01
CA GLU A 259 3.96 6.32 -3.89
C GLU A 259 3.15 6.32 -5.18
N PHE A 260 3.05 5.17 -5.86
CA PHE A 260 2.23 4.99 -7.05
C PHE A 260 0.76 5.32 -6.78
N ILE A 261 0.24 4.79 -5.67
CA ILE A 261 -1.10 5.07 -5.20
C ILE A 261 -1.28 6.58 -4.89
N LEU A 262 -0.29 7.24 -4.29
CA LEU A 262 -0.38 8.68 -4.02
C LEU A 262 -0.26 9.50 -5.29
N LEU A 263 0.52 9.06 -6.27
CA LEU A 263 0.54 9.66 -7.61
C LEU A 263 -0.85 9.55 -8.23
N VAL A 264 -1.48 8.36 -8.23
CA VAL A 264 -2.86 8.13 -8.70
C VAL A 264 -3.90 8.93 -7.91
N LEU A 265 -3.79 9.00 -6.59
CA LEU A 265 -4.74 9.75 -5.77
C LEU A 265 -4.57 11.25 -5.94
N ASN A 266 -3.33 11.74 -6.00
CA ASN A 266 -3.04 13.15 -6.22
C ASN A 266 -3.39 13.57 -7.64
N SER A 267 -3.36 12.65 -8.60
CA SER A 267 -3.89 12.87 -9.94
C SER A 267 -5.40 13.12 -9.84
N ILE A 268 -6.15 12.19 -9.25
CA ILE A 268 -7.63 12.24 -9.20
C ILE A 268 -8.19 13.40 -8.36
N THR A 269 -7.48 13.86 -7.31
CA THR A 269 -8.03 14.79 -6.30
C THR A 269 -7.49 16.22 -6.37
N ARG A 270 -6.63 16.55 -7.34
CA ARG A 270 -6.07 17.90 -7.52
C ARG A 270 -6.95 18.98 -8.20
N PRO A 271 -8.21 18.79 -8.64
CA PRO A 271 -8.93 19.88 -9.32
C PRO A 271 -9.20 21.12 -8.45
N TRP A 272 -8.99 21.07 -7.12
CA TRP A 272 -9.48 22.11 -6.20
C TRP A 272 -8.42 22.98 -5.48
N PHE A 273 -7.12 22.78 -5.68
CA PHE A 273 -6.07 23.47 -4.89
C PHE A 273 -4.91 24.03 -5.71
N SER A 274 -5.19 24.88 -6.71
CA SER A 274 -4.17 25.50 -7.56
C SER A 274 -3.51 26.76 -6.98
N SER A 275 -4.00 27.36 -5.89
CA SER A 275 -3.37 28.58 -5.39
C SER A 275 -2.20 28.31 -4.42
N ARG A 276 -1.00 28.77 -4.78
CA ARG A 276 0.20 28.86 -3.90
C ARG A 276 -0.12 29.55 -2.57
N LYS A 277 -1.07 30.51 -2.57
CA LYS A 277 -1.61 31.16 -1.36
C LYS A 277 -2.34 30.18 -0.43
N LEU A 278 -3.13 29.25 -0.96
CA LEU A 278 -3.86 28.24 -0.17
C LEU A 278 -2.93 27.14 0.34
N ARG A 279 -1.83 26.79 -0.35
CA ARG A 279 -0.77 25.92 0.22
C ARG A 279 -0.06 26.55 1.41
N LYS A 280 0.24 27.86 1.37
CA LYS A 280 0.75 28.61 2.55
C LYS A 280 -0.32 28.73 3.64
N LYS A 281 -1.61 28.87 3.28
CA LYS A 281 -2.73 28.92 4.22
C LYS A 281 -3.05 27.56 4.86
N LEU A 282 -2.84 26.45 4.15
CA LEU A 282 -2.99 25.06 4.63
C LEU A 282 -1.78 24.61 5.45
N LYS A 283 -0.54 24.99 5.07
CA LYS A 283 0.63 24.88 5.96
C LYS A 283 0.47 25.71 7.24
N ARG A 284 -0.22 26.86 7.19
CA ARG A 284 -0.61 27.66 8.39
C ARG A 284 -1.87 27.17 9.12
N LYS A 285 -2.73 26.36 8.50
CA LYS A 285 -3.92 25.77 9.14
C LYS A 285 -3.62 24.40 9.77
N SER A 286 -2.66 23.65 9.23
CA SER A 286 -2.08 22.47 9.87
C SER A 286 -1.42 22.80 11.22
N THR A 287 -1.00 24.06 11.41
CA THR A 287 -0.46 24.59 12.68
C THR A 287 -1.47 25.40 13.50
N ARG A 288 -2.77 25.36 13.15
CA ARG A 288 -3.84 26.07 13.87
C ARG A 288 -5.12 25.22 13.97
N SER A 289 -5.07 24.10 14.69
CA SER A 289 -6.16 23.73 15.60
C SER A 289 -5.72 24.09 17.02
N SER A 290 -6.11 25.28 17.45
CA SER A 290 -5.81 25.89 18.75
C SER A 290 -6.51 25.20 19.94
N ALA A 291 -6.69 23.89 19.91
CA ALA A 291 -7.31 23.11 20.99
C ALA A 291 -6.93 21.62 21.03
N THR A 292 -6.09 21.13 20.11
CA THR A 292 -5.51 19.77 20.22
C THR A 292 -4.17 19.90 20.92
N VAL A 293 -4.16 19.71 22.23
CA VAL A 293 -2.94 19.35 22.98
C VAL A 293 -2.31 18.17 22.24
N ASP A 294 -0.98 18.18 22.08
CA ASP A 294 -0.22 17.02 21.58
C ASP A 294 -0.45 15.84 22.54
N PHE A 295 -1.53 15.09 22.28
CA PHE A 295 -1.97 13.93 23.03
C PHE A 295 -1.36 12.68 22.40
N GLN A 296 -0.35 12.11 23.04
CA GLN A 296 0.06 10.75 22.72
C GLN A 296 -0.71 9.79 23.60
N ASN A 297 -1.73 9.15 23.02
CA ASN A 297 -2.50 8.13 23.72
C ASN A 297 -1.90 6.75 23.42
N GLY A 298 -1.48 6.04 24.47
CA GLY A 298 -1.09 4.64 24.42
C GLY A 298 -2.21 3.76 24.95
N MET A 299 -2.89 3.02 24.09
CA MET A 299 -3.77 1.94 24.58
C MET A 299 -2.89 0.83 25.15
N THR A 300 -3.06 0.51 26.43
CA THR A 300 -2.34 -0.60 27.07
C THR A 300 -3.04 -1.91 26.74
N VAL A 301 -2.88 -2.37 25.49
CA VAL A 301 -3.56 -3.57 24.96
C VAL A 301 -3.36 -4.79 25.85
N TRP A 302 -2.18 -4.93 26.46
CA TRP A 302 -1.90 -5.96 27.45
C TRP A 302 -2.87 -5.89 28.64
N THR A 303 -2.90 -4.76 29.36
CA THR A 303 -3.78 -4.51 30.50
C THR A 303 -5.24 -4.69 30.12
N LEU A 304 -5.66 -4.07 29.01
CA LEU A 304 -7.02 -4.17 28.48
C LEU A 304 -7.46 -5.61 28.18
N ASN A 305 -6.54 -6.50 27.84
CA ASN A 305 -6.85 -7.91 27.60
C ASN A 305 -6.73 -8.77 28.87
N HIS A 306 -5.82 -8.45 29.78
CA HIS A 306 -5.49 -9.32 30.93
C HIS A 306 -6.25 -8.98 32.22
N GLU A 307 -6.72 -7.75 32.42
CA GLU A 307 -7.43 -7.41 33.67
C GLU A 307 -8.93 -7.74 33.64
N ARG A 308 -9.44 -8.13 32.47
CA ARG A 308 -10.87 -8.42 32.26
C ARG A 308 -11.26 -9.85 32.63
N PHE A 309 -10.28 -10.74 32.79
CA PHE A 309 -10.52 -12.16 32.96
C PHE A 309 -9.79 -12.70 34.19
N LYS A 310 -10.48 -13.50 35.01
CA LYS A 310 -9.84 -14.26 36.10
C LYS A 310 -8.81 -15.22 35.52
N GLU A 311 -7.64 -15.33 36.14
CA GLU A 311 -6.53 -16.17 35.65
C GLU A 311 -6.14 -15.84 34.20
N SER A 312 -6.10 -14.57 33.82
CA SER A 312 -5.84 -14.13 32.44
C SER A 312 -4.54 -14.63 31.83
N ARG A 313 -3.60 -15.05 32.67
CA ARG A 313 -2.33 -15.67 32.26
C ARG A 313 -2.50 -17.14 31.85
N SER A 314 -3.63 -17.78 32.12
CA SER A 314 -3.91 -19.15 31.67
C SER A 314 -4.67 -19.13 30.36
N PHE A 315 -4.17 -19.86 29.37
CA PHE A 315 -4.87 -20.07 28.11
C PHE A 315 -6.15 -20.86 28.37
N ASN A 316 -7.31 -20.25 28.13
CA ASN A 316 -8.61 -20.87 28.32
C ASN A 316 -9.52 -20.49 27.14
N PRO A 317 -9.76 -21.41 26.18
CA PRO A 317 -10.61 -21.13 25.03
C PRO A 317 -12.07 -20.88 25.42
N MET A 318 -12.52 -21.40 26.57
CA MET A 318 -13.90 -21.24 27.05
C MET A 318 -14.23 -19.79 27.47
N ARG A 319 -13.25 -18.88 27.51
CA ARG A 319 -13.50 -17.44 27.68
C ARG A 319 -14.29 -16.85 26.51
N GLN A 320 -14.23 -17.50 25.35
CA GLN A 320 -14.97 -17.12 24.16
C GLN A 320 -16.14 -18.10 23.98
N THR A 321 -17.37 -17.62 24.12
CA THR A 321 -18.57 -18.47 23.93
C THR A 321 -18.84 -18.68 22.44
N GLY A 322 -19.47 -19.80 22.06
CA GLY A 322 -19.78 -20.14 20.66
C GLY A 322 -20.55 -19.05 19.89
N GLY A 323 -21.34 -18.21 20.58
CA GLY A 323 -22.05 -17.08 19.97
C GLY A 323 -21.19 -15.85 19.68
N THR A 324 -19.94 -15.81 20.16
CA THR A 324 -19.04 -14.64 20.05
C THR A 324 -17.78 -14.91 19.21
N THR A 325 -17.48 -16.18 18.93
CA THR A 325 -16.26 -16.67 18.27
C THR A 325 -16.29 -16.63 16.74
N LEU A 326 -17.46 -16.49 16.12
CA LEU A 326 -17.62 -16.54 14.66
C LEU A 326 -18.01 -15.22 14.01
N THR A 327 -18.30 -14.19 14.79
CA THR A 327 -18.59 -12.86 14.23
C THR A 327 -17.28 -12.11 14.15
N GLU A 328 -16.60 -12.17 13.00
CA GLU A 328 -15.46 -11.32 12.63
C GLU A 328 -15.66 -9.89 13.20
N ASN A 329 -16.89 -9.36 13.10
CA ASN A 329 -17.25 -8.03 13.57
C ASN A 329 -17.02 -7.75 15.08
N ASN A 330 -17.00 -8.74 15.97
CA ASN A 330 -16.93 -8.54 17.42
C ASN A 330 -15.63 -7.88 17.87
N ALA A 331 -14.50 -8.24 17.25
CA ALA A 331 -13.18 -7.69 17.58
C ALA A 331 -13.06 -6.18 17.28
N ILE A 332 -13.91 -5.67 16.37
CA ILE A 332 -13.88 -4.29 15.89
C ILE A 332 -15.17 -3.50 16.18
N THR A 333 -16.10 -4.06 16.96
CA THR A 333 -17.35 -3.39 17.38
C THR A 333 -17.08 -2.02 18.02
N GLN A 334 -17.93 -1.03 17.75
CA GLN A 334 -17.85 0.29 18.38
C GLN A 334 -18.48 0.30 19.79
N ASP A 335 -18.20 -0.74 20.58
CA ASP A 335 -18.56 -0.84 21.99
C ASP A 335 -17.42 -1.53 22.74
N SER A 336 -16.34 -0.79 23.01
CA SER A 336 -15.13 -1.33 23.62
C SER A 336 -15.35 -2.22 24.86
N PRO A 337 -16.26 -1.90 25.82
CA PRO A 337 -16.58 -2.79 26.94
C PRO A 337 -17.13 -4.17 26.57
N ARG A 338 -17.78 -4.32 25.40
CA ARG A 338 -18.32 -5.59 24.91
C ARG A 338 -17.35 -6.37 24.02
N ARG A 339 -16.24 -5.76 23.60
CA ARG A 339 -15.22 -6.44 22.78
C ARG A 339 -14.59 -7.60 23.54
N LEU A 340 -14.19 -8.65 22.85
CA LEU A 340 -13.45 -9.76 23.46
C LEU A 340 -11.97 -9.42 23.72
N HIS A 341 -11.34 -8.67 22.81
CA HIS A 341 -9.94 -8.28 22.89
C HIS A 341 -9.68 -6.97 22.12
N PHE A 342 -8.51 -6.38 22.35
CA PHE A 342 -8.06 -5.12 21.71
C PHE A 342 -6.88 -5.31 20.73
N THR A 343 -6.57 -6.55 20.34
CA THR A 343 -5.42 -6.90 19.48
C THR A 343 -5.36 -6.11 18.18
N PHE A 344 -6.52 -5.80 17.57
CA PHE A 344 -6.59 -5.04 16.32
C PHE A 344 -6.83 -3.52 16.53
N GLY A 345 -6.73 -3.03 17.76
CA GLY A 345 -6.98 -1.63 18.11
C GLY A 345 -8.46 -1.24 18.08
N ALA A 346 -8.74 0.07 18.12
CA ALA A 346 -10.10 0.61 18.20
C ALA A 346 -10.27 1.93 17.41
N GLY A 347 -11.52 2.33 17.23
CA GLY A 347 -11.89 3.61 16.61
C GLY A 347 -11.43 3.75 15.14
N ARG A 348 -11.15 4.99 14.71
CA ARG A 348 -10.73 5.32 13.33
C ARG A 348 -9.41 4.67 12.90
N ARG A 349 -8.62 4.17 13.85
CA ARG A 349 -7.29 3.58 13.65
C ARG A 349 -7.27 2.06 13.84
N VAL A 350 -8.44 1.41 13.98
CA VAL A 350 -8.58 -0.06 14.01
C VAL A 350 -7.91 -0.71 12.79
N CYS A 351 -7.24 -1.85 12.94
CA CYS A 351 -6.45 -2.52 11.88
C CYS A 351 -7.24 -2.65 10.56
N PRO A 352 -6.67 -2.22 9.41
CA PRO A 352 -7.39 -2.32 8.14
C PRO A 352 -7.45 -3.74 7.59
N GLY A 353 -6.45 -4.57 7.92
CA GLY A 353 -6.28 -5.93 7.38
C GLY A 353 -6.85 -7.02 8.27
N PHE A 354 -7.68 -6.68 9.25
CA PHE A 354 -8.11 -7.64 10.28
C PHE A 354 -8.90 -8.84 9.69
N HIS A 355 -9.79 -8.62 8.71
CA HIS A 355 -10.53 -9.72 8.06
C HIS A 355 -9.58 -10.71 7.36
N VAL A 356 -8.58 -10.19 6.65
CA VAL A 356 -7.56 -11.02 5.99
C VAL A 356 -6.76 -11.79 7.04
N ALA A 357 -6.33 -11.11 8.11
CA ALA A 357 -5.53 -11.71 9.18
C ALA A 357 -6.27 -12.82 9.94
N GLU A 358 -7.54 -12.62 10.32
CA GLU A 358 -8.32 -13.64 11.04
C GLU A 358 -8.51 -14.92 10.22
N ARG A 359 -8.86 -14.77 8.94
CA ARG A 359 -9.00 -15.91 8.02
C ARG A 359 -7.67 -16.64 7.83
N ASN A 360 -6.58 -15.87 7.77
CA ASN A 360 -5.24 -16.42 7.68
C ASN A 360 -4.88 -17.28 8.89
N LEU A 361 -5.11 -16.74 10.09
CA LEU A 361 -4.88 -17.43 11.35
C LEU A 361 -5.74 -18.69 11.45
N PHE A 362 -7.03 -18.59 11.10
CA PHE A 362 -7.93 -19.73 11.13
C PHE A 362 -7.49 -20.84 10.18
N LEU A 363 -7.16 -20.52 8.93
CA LEU A 363 -6.69 -21.50 7.94
C LEU A 363 -5.38 -22.18 8.37
N ALA A 364 -4.41 -21.40 8.85
CA ALA A 364 -3.13 -21.94 9.31
C ALA A 364 -3.32 -22.84 10.54
N ILE A 365 -3.99 -22.35 11.59
CA ILE A 365 -4.17 -23.07 12.85
C ILE A 365 -4.99 -24.34 12.62
N SER A 366 -6.13 -24.27 11.91
CA SER A 366 -6.98 -25.44 11.67
C SER A 366 -6.26 -26.55 10.92
N ARG A 367 -5.47 -26.21 9.89
CA ARG A 367 -4.73 -27.19 9.09
C ARG A 367 -3.52 -27.75 9.83
N ILE A 368 -2.80 -26.93 10.59
CA ILE A 368 -1.70 -27.39 11.44
C ILE A 368 -2.26 -28.37 12.50
N LEU A 369 -3.34 -27.99 13.19
CA LEU A 369 -3.95 -28.86 14.20
C LEU A 369 -4.53 -30.14 13.60
N TRP A 370 -5.06 -30.11 12.38
CA TRP A 370 -5.52 -31.30 11.68
C TRP A 370 -4.36 -32.22 11.25
N GLY A 371 -3.30 -31.65 10.69
CA GLY A 371 -2.20 -32.42 10.08
C GLY A 371 -1.17 -32.94 11.07
N PHE A 372 -0.97 -32.23 12.20
CA PHE A 372 0.20 -32.43 13.06
C PHE A 372 -0.16 -32.66 14.53
N THR A 373 0.73 -33.38 15.21
CA THR A 373 0.88 -33.37 16.66
C THR A 373 2.07 -32.46 16.99
N ILE A 374 1.89 -31.56 17.95
CA ILE A 374 2.93 -30.63 18.41
C ILE A 374 3.21 -30.96 19.87
N ASN A 375 4.42 -31.44 20.15
CA ASN A 375 4.89 -31.75 21.50
C ASN A 375 6.01 -30.78 21.92
N PRO A 376 6.25 -30.62 23.23
CA PRO A 376 7.47 -29.99 23.71
C PRO A 376 8.71 -30.71 23.17
N ALA A 377 9.76 -29.96 22.83
CA ALA A 377 11.04 -30.55 22.48
C ALA A 377 11.62 -31.34 23.66
N ARG A 378 12.47 -32.32 23.35
CA ARG A 378 13.18 -33.14 24.33
C ARG A 378 14.67 -33.06 24.07
N ASP A 379 15.46 -32.95 25.14
CA ASP A 379 16.92 -32.96 25.06
C ASP A 379 17.48 -34.37 24.77
N SER A 380 18.80 -34.48 24.69
CA SER A 380 19.50 -35.77 24.46
C SER A 380 19.24 -36.83 25.53
N MET A 381 18.75 -36.43 26.72
CA MET A 381 18.40 -37.32 27.83
C MET A 381 16.90 -37.63 27.88
N GLY A 382 16.11 -37.13 26.92
CA GLY A 382 14.65 -37.32 26.85
C GLY A 382 13.84 -36.39 27.75
N THR A 383 14.47 -35.43 28.42
CA THR A 383 13.82 -34.46 29.31
C THR A 383 13.16 -33.36 28.49
N ILE A 384 11.98 -32.88 28.91
CA ILE A 384 11.28 -31.79 28.24
C ILE A 384 12.11 -30.51 28.34
N VAL A 385 12.37 -29.88 27.20
CA VAL A 385 12.95 -28.54 27.14
C VAL A 385 11.90 -27.53 27.62
N PRO A 386 12.13 -26.81 28.73
CA PRO A 386 11.14 -25.90 29.28
C PRO A 386 10.94 -24.69 28.35
N ILE A 387 9.68 -24.35 28.08
CA ILE A 387 9.33 -23.17 27.29
C ILE A 387 9.06 -22.00 28.24
N ASN A 388 9.88 -20.95 28.15
CA ASN A 388 9.63 -19.71 28.90
C ASN A 388 8.57 -18.87 28.17
N ARG A 389 7.36 -18.85 28.72
CA ARG A 389 6.22 -18.11 28.16
C ARG A 389 6.36 -16.58 28.23
N ASP A 390 7.27 -16.09 29.05
CA ASP A 390 7.56 -14.66 29.21
C ASP A 390 8.78 -14.21 28.42
N ALA A 391 9.45 -15.13 27.71
CA ALA A 391 10.49 -14.81 26.76
C ALA A 391 9.86 -14.23 25.49
N VAL A 392 9.99 -12.92 25.32
CA VAL A 392 9.46 -12.17 24.18
C VAL A 392 10.50 -11.18 23.68
N THR A 393 10.48 -10.92 22.37
CA THR A 393 11.41 -9.99 21.75
C THR A 393 11.18 -8.56 22.26
N PRO A 394 12.25 -7.76 22.40
CA PRO A 394 12.12 -6.34 22.72
C PRO A 394 11.51 -5.55 21.54
N GLY A 395 10.95 -4.37 21.81
CA GLY A 395 10.53 -3.41 20.80
C GLY A 395 9.01 -3.14 20.74
N LEU A 396 8.61 -2.36 19.73
CA LEU A 396 7.22 -1.94 19.52
C LEU A 396 6.30 -3.10 19.06
N ILE A 397 6.86 -4.05 18.32
CA ILE A 397 6.21 -5.30 17.93
C ILE A 397 6.83 -6.41 18.77
N VAL A 398 5.99 -7.08 19.56
CA VAL A 398 6.41 -8.13 20.49
C VAL A 398 6.02 -9.49 19.91
N ARG A 399 6.98 -10.39 19.77
CA ARG A 399 6.75 -11.82 19.43
C ARG A 399 7.38 -12.70 20.53
N PRO A 400 6.92 -13.94 20.71
CA PRO A 400 7.67 -14.93 21.50
C PRO A 400 9.10 -15.05 20.97
N GLU A 401 10.07 -15.25 21.87
CA GLU A 401 11.40 -15.69 21.46
C GLU A 401 11.32 -17.09 20.83
N ASP A 402 12.29 -17.40 19.97
CA ASP A 402 12.35 -18.71 19.32
C ASP A 402 12.48 -19.82 20.38
N PHE A 403 11.70 -20.87 20.20
CA PHE A 403 11.71 -22.04 21.07
C PHE A 403 11.59 -23.32 20.26
N GLU A 404 12.12 -24.41 20.81
CA GLU A 404 12.10 -25.71 20.16
C GLU A 404 10.77 -26.44 20.40
N CYS A 405 10.27 -27.13 19.39
CA CYS A 405 9.12 -28.02 19.50
C CYS A 405 9.26 -29.23 18.57
N ASP A 406 8.63 -30.34 18.97
CA ASP A 406 8.57 -31.57 18.18
C ASP A 406 7.26 -31.60 17.39
N ILE A 407 7.34 -31.22 16.11
CA ILE A 407 6.20 -31.21 15.18
C ILE A 407 6.28 -32.46 14.29
N LYS A 408 5.25 -33.30 14.35
CA LYS A 408 5.16 -34.52 13.54
C LYS A 408 3.78 -34.67 12.90
N PRO A 409 3.69 -35.16 11.66
CA PRO A 409 2.40 -35.53 11.09
C PRO A 409 1.68 -36.53 12.02
N ARG A 410 0.37 -36.35 12.21
CA ARG A 410 -0.42 -37.20 13.14
C ARG A 410 -0.40 -38.68 12.77
N SER A 411 -0.37 -38.98 11.48
CA SER A 411 -0.20 -40.33 10.95
C SER A 411 0.39 -40.29 9.54
N ALA A 412 0.84 -41.45 9.05
CA ALA A 412 1.26 -41.60 7.66
C ALA A 412 0.15 -41.21 6.66
N GLY A 413 -1.12 -41.51 6.99
CA GLY A 413 -2.27 -41.11 6.19
C GLY A 413 -2.46 -39.59 6.10
N HIS A 414 -2.30 -38.86 7.21
CA HIS A 414 -2.36 -37.39 7.18
C HIS A 414 -1.22 -36.82 6.31
N LYS A 415 0.00 -37.35 6.48
CA LYS A 415 1.16 -36.96 5.66
C LYS A 415 0.90 -37.18 4.17
N GLN A 416 0.32 -38.33 3.81
CA GLN A 416 -0.02 -38.63 2.42
C GLN A 416 -1.04 -37.64 1.85
N VAL A 417 -2.12 -37.36 2.58
CA VAL A 417 -3.13 -36.38 2.14
C VAL A 417 -2.52 -34.98 1.95
N ILE A 418 -1.63 -34.55 2.85
CA ILE A 418 -0.91 -33.29 2.72
C ILE A 418 -0.10 -33.25 1.41
N MET A 419 0.67 -34.31 1.14
CA MET A 419 1.49 -34.42 -0.06
C MET A 419 0.64 -34.50 -1.34
N ASP A 420 -0.49 -35.20 -1.31
CA ASP A 420 -1.41 -35.30 -2.43
C ASP A 420 -2.09 -33.96 -2.74
N LEU A 421 -2.49 -33.21 -1.72
CA LEU A 421 -3.05 -31.87 -1.89
C LEU A 421 -2.01 -30.90 -2.44
N TRP A 422 -0.77 -30.97 -1.95
CA TRP A 422 0.31 -30.13 -2.46
C TRP A 422 0.65 -30.46 -3.92
N SER A 423 0.78 -31.74 -4.28
CA SER A 423 1.07 -32.13 -5.67
C SER A 423 0.00 -31.69 -6.68
N LYS A 424 -1.27 -31.57 -6.24
CA LYS A 424 -2.34 -30.97 -7.03
C LYS A 424 -2.19 -29.46 -7.13
N ALA A 425 -1.92 -28.78 -6.01
CA ALA A 425 -1.77 -27.33 -5.95
C ALA A 425 -0.57 -26.82 -6.77
N VAL A 426 0.56 -27.54 -6.82
CA VAL A 426 1.73 -27.12 -7.61
C VAL A 426 1.40 -26.94 -9.11
N LYS A 427 0.36 -27.59 -9.63
CA LYS A 427 -0.09 -27.42 -11.02
C LYS A 427 -0.65 -26.02 -11.32
N ASP A 428 -1.08 -25.30 -10.29
CA ASP A 428 -1.51 -23.92 -10.39
C ASP A 428 -0.33 -22.94 -10.37
N LEU A 429 0.92 -23.42 -10.33
CA LEU A 429 2.13 -22.61 -10.34
C LEU A 429 2.90 -22.70 -11.66
N ASP A 430 3.51 -21.59 -12.06
CA ASP A 430 4.48 -21.53 -13.15
C ASP A 430 5.89 -21.96 -12.70
N SER A 431 6.86 -21.91 -13.62
CA SER A 431 8.26 -22.28 -13.34
C SER A 431 8.95 -21.37 -12.33
N GLU A 432 8.42 -20.18 -12.08
CA GLU A 432 8.95 -19.23 -11.09
C GLU A 432 8.25 -19.36 -9.72
N GLY A 433 7.26 -20.24 -9.62
CA GLY A 433 6.49 -20.48 -8.40
C GLY A 433 5.37 -19.45 -8.17
N ASN A 434 4.99 -18.68 -9.20
CA ASN A 434 3.86 -17.76 -9.20
C ASN A 434 2.58 -18.43 -9.71
N PHE A 435 1.42 -17.81 -9.45
CA PHE A 435 0.14 -18.36 -9.89
C PHE A 435 0.01 -18.33 -11.41
N THR A 436 -0.37 -19.46 -11.99
CA THR A 436 -0.70 -19.53 -13.42
C THR A 436 -1.96 -18.73 -13.73
N PRO A 437 -2.16 -18.30 -14.98
CA PRO A 437 -3.41 -17.66 -15.41
C PRO A 437 -4.66 -18.50 -15.08
N GLY A 438 -4.57 -19.83 -15.05
CA GLY A 438 -5.69 -20.72 -14.71
C GLY A 438 -6.16 -20.62 -13.26
N PHE A 439 -5.28 -20.20 -12.34
CA PHE A 439 -5.65 -19.92 -10.95
C PHE A 439 -6.35 -18.55 -10.79
N ILE A 440 -6.05 -17.61 -11.69
CA ILE A 440 -6.54 -16.25 -11.62
C ILE A 440 -7.92 -16.18 -12.29
N ASN A 441 -8.98 -16.13 -11.47
CA ASN A 441 -10.36 -16.06 -11.97
C ASN A 441 -10.64 -14.85 -12.86
N SER A 442 -10.06 -13.68 -12.55
CA SER A 442 -10.22 -12.48 -13.35
C SER A 442 -9.09 -11.48 -13.11
N VAL A 443 -8.65 -10.85 -14.20
CA VAL A 443 -7.76 -9.68 -14.15
C VAL A 443 -8.59 -8.46 -14.53
N LEU A 444 -8.69 -7.51 -13.61
CA LEU A 444 -9.47 -6.29 -13.81
C LEU A 444 -8.67 -5.26 -14.60
N SER A 445 -9.36 -4.31 -15.25
CA SER A 445 -8.71 -3.14 -15.81
C SER A 445 -7.88 -2.41 -14.73
N PRO A 446 -6.64 -2.00 -15.04
CA PRO A 446 -5.83 -1.22 -14.10
C PRO A 446 -6.43 0.17 -13.84
N LEU A 447 -7.35 0.63 -14.68
CA LEU A 447 -8.14 1.85 -14.50
C LEU A 447 -9.60 1.49 -14.23
N ARG A 448 -10.12 1.89 -13.07
CA ARG A 448 -11.56 1.70 -12.78
C ARG A 448 -12.46 2.61 -13.63
N ARG A 449 -11.98 3.81 -13.97
CA ARG A 449 -12.70 4.81 -14.76
C ARG A 449 -11.68 5.78 -15.35
N VAL A 450 -12.01 6.32 -16.52
CA VAL A 450 -11.24 7.37 -17.20
C VAL A 450 -12.12 8.62 -17.39
N PRO A 451 -11.55 9.85 -17.37
CA PRO A 451 -12.30 11.06 -17.69
C PRO A 451 -12.69 11.13 -19.16
N ILE A 452 -11.77 10.73 -20.04
CA ILE A 452 -11.88 10.70 -21.50
C ILE A 452 -10.72 9.87 -22.06
N ILE A 453 -10.91 9.29 -23.23
CA ILE A 453 -9.85 8.62 -24.00
C ILE A 453 -9.62 9.45 -25.26
N TYR A 454 -8.39 9.87 -25.51
CA TYR A 454 -7.97 10.42 -26.80
C TYR A 454 -7.37 9.31 -27.64
N GLY A 455 -7.64 9.31 -28.94
CA GLY A 455 -6.97 8.44 -29.90
C GLY A 455 -6.32 9.27 -31.01
N ILE A 456 -5.21 8.76 -31.55
CA ILE A 456 -4.43 9.42 -32.59
C ILE A 456 -4.43 8.56 -33.86
N GLY A 457 -5.11 9.06 -34.89
CA GLY A 457 -5.09 8.42 -36.21
C GLY A 457 -3.77 8.69 -36.95
N LEU A 458 -3.36 7.74 -37.81
CA LEU A 458 -2.22 7.88 -38.72
C LEU A 458 -0.91 8.30 -38.02
N ASN A 459 -0.57 7.65 -36.91
CA ASN A 459 0.64 7.99 -36.14
C ASN A 459 1.78 6.97 -36.25
N TYR A 460 1.67 5.91 -37.06
CA TYR A 460 2.78 5.01 -37.37
C TYR A 460 3.22 5.21 -38.81
N LYS A 461 4.52 5.35 -39.07
CA LYS A 461 5.04 5.57 -40.42
C LYS A 461 4.74 4.39 -41.34
N THR A 462 4.77 3.17 -40.80
CA THR A 462 4.34 1.95 -41.51
C THR A 462 2.88 2.00 -41.93
N HIS A 463 1.99 2.41 -41.03
CA HIS A 463 0.56 2.50 -41.32
C HIS A 463 0.22 3.62 -42.33
N ILE A 464 0.90 4.77 -42.22
CA ILE A 464 0.76 5.86 -43.22
C ILE A 464 1.13 5.35 -44.61
N SER A 465 2.23 4.59 -44.70
CA SER A 465 2.72 4.02 -45.96
C SER A 465 1.74 2.97 -46.52
N GLU A 466 1.16 2.12 -45.66
CA GLU A 466 0.15 1.12 -46.02
C GLU A 466 -1.14 1.77 -46.55
N ALA A 467 -1.64 2.79 -45.85
CA ALA A 467 -2.91 3.43 -46.18
C ALA A 467 -2.81 4.38 -47.39
N GLY A 468 -1.59 4.76 -47.81
CA GLY A 468 -1.36 5.65 -48.95
C GLY A 468 -1.78 7.11 -48.71
N PHE A 469 -2.00 7.51 -47.45
CA PHE A 469 -2.35 8.88 -47.08
C PHE A 469 -1.11 9.79 -46.98
N PRO A 470 -1.26 11.11 -47.20
CA PRO A 470 -0.17 12.05 -46.98
C PRO A 470 0.22 12.08 -45.50
N THR A 471 1.52 12.18 -45.22
CA THR A 471 2.04 12.30 -43.84
C THR A 471 1.42 13.52 -43.14
N PRO A 472 0.69 13.32 -42.03
CA PRO A 472 0.08 14.43 -41.30
C PRO A 472 1.12 15.43 -40.78
N LYS A 473 0.82 16.73 -40.87
CA LYS A 473 1.65 17.79 -40.26
C LYS A 473 1.40 17.95 -38.75
N TYR A 474 0.23 17.53 -38.30
CA TYR A 474 -0.20 17.56 -36.90
C TYR A 474 -0.94 16.26 -36.56
N PRO A 475 -0.97 15.84 -35.28
CA PRO A 475 -1.73 14.67 -34.85
C PRO A 475 -3.20 14.74 -35.26
N THR A 476 -3.72 13.67 -35.86
CA THR A 476 -5.16 13.51 -36.14
C THR A 476 -5.85 13.00 -34.88
N VAL A 477 -6.60 13.87 -34.21
CA VAL A 477 -7.17 13.58 -32.89
C VAL A 477 -8.64 13.20 -32.99
N PHE A 478 -9.03 12.15 -32.27
CA PHE A 478 -10.43 11.87 -31.93
C PHE A 478 -10.55 11.51 -30.45
N THR A 479 -11.78 11.39 -29.96
CA THR A 479 -12.07 11.07 -28.56
C THR A 479 -13.05 9.92 -28.46
N LYS A 480 -12.87 9.09 -27.43
CA LYS A 480 -13.82 8.07 -27.00
C LYS A 480 -14.37 8.41 -25.60
N PRO A 481 -15.66 8.15 -25.33
CA PRO A 481 -16.27 8.37 -24.03
C PRO A 481 -15.70 7.40 -22.98
N PRO A 482 -15.87 7.68 -21.68
CA PRO A 482 -15.44 6.77 -20.61
C PRO A 482 -15.96 5.34 -20.71
N ASP A 483 -17.17 5.16 -21.25
CA ASP A 483 -17.85 3.86 -21.34
C ASP A 483 -17.23 2.94 -22.41
N ALA A 484 -16.38 3.48 -23.29
CA ALA A 484 -15.58 2.66 -24.20
C ALA A 484 -14.50 1.85 -23.46
N LEU A 485 -14.10 2.21 -22.24
CA LEU A 485 -13.07 1.50 -21.49
C LEU A 485 -13.54 0.08 -21.10
N SER A 486 -12.75 -0.94 -21.43
CA SER A 486 -12.92 -2.32 -20.96
C SER A 486 -11.62 -2.91 -20.44
N GLY A 487 -11.74 -4.04 -19.74
CA GLY A 487 -10.63 -4.76 -19.13
C GLY A 487 -9.74 -5.51 -20.14
N PRO A 488 -8.55 -5.95 -19.68
CA PRO A 488 -7.56 -6.62 -20.52
C PRO A 488 -8.03 -7.98 -21.06
N PHE A 489 -9.05 -8.58 -20.46
CA PHE A 489 -9.62 -9.87 -20.88
C PHE A 489 -11.14 -9.87 -20.90
N ASP A 490 -11.77 -8.69 -20.88
CA ASP A 490 -13.21 -8.59 -21.02
C ASP A 490 -13.60 -8.91 -22.48
N ASP A 491 -14.77 -9.53 -22.66
CA ASP A 491 -15.39 -9.68 -23.97
C ASP A 491 -15.72 -8.28 -24.54
N VAL A 492 -15.51 -8.09 -25.84
CA VAL A 492 -15.92 -6.88 -26.56
C VAL A 492 -17.23 -7.19 -27.26
N HIS A 493 -18.32 -6.65 -26.71
CA HIS A 493 -19.66 -6.81 -27.26
C HIS A 493 -19.82 -5.90 -28.49
N VAL A 494 -20.24 -6.49 -29.61
CA VAL A 494 -20.36 -5.79 -30.90
C VAL A 494 -21.84 -5.64 -31.23
N HIS A 495 -22.29 -4.39 -31.26
CA HIS A 495 -23.66 -4.04 -31.66
C HIS A 495 -23.99 -4.60 -33.06
N PRO A 496 -25.22 -5.09 -33.35
CA PRO A 496 -25.53 -5.79 -34.60
C PRO A 496 -25.26 -4.99 -35.88
N GLU A 497 -25.38 -3.67 -35.82
CA GLU A 497 -25.10 -2.77 -36.96
C GLU A 497 -23.60 -2.47 -37.15
N CYS A 498 -22.74 -2.88 -36.22
CA CYS A 498 -21.30 -2.74 -36.37
C CYS A 498 -20.76 -3.82 -37.30
N THR A 499 -20.52 -3.45 -38.55
CA THR A 499 -19.87 -4.31 -39.56
C THR A 499 -18.48 -3.79 -39.90
N ASN A 500 -17.68 -4.61 -40.60
CA ASN A 500 -16.28 -4.31 -40.92
C ASN A 500 -15.45 -4.02 -39.66
N MET A 501 -15.54 -4.94 -38.70
CA MET A 501 -14.87 -4.82 -37.41
C MET A 501 -13.36 -4.98 -37.55
N ASP A 502 -12.62 -4.09 -36.90
CA ASP A 502 -11.17 -3.97 -37.00
C ASP A 502 -10.53 -3.87 -35.62
N TYR A 503 -9.25 -4.25 -35.56
CA TYR A 503 -8.39 -4.18 -34.38
C TYR A 503 -7.27 -3.18 -34.65
N GLU A 504 -6.86 -2.46 -33.61
CA GLU A 504 -5.79 -1.48 -33.69
C GLU A 504 -4.97 -1.61 -32.40
N GLY A 505 -3.85 -2.34 -32.46
CA GLY A 505 -2.99 -2.52 -31.29
C GLY A 505 -2.21 -1.25 -30.99
N GLU A 506 -2.36 -0.71 -29.77
CA GLU A 506 -1.79 0.60 -29.42
C GLU A 506 -1.07 0.62 -28.06
N LEU A 507 -0.10 1.53 -27.94
CA LEU A 507 0.38 1.99 -26.64
C LEU A 507 -0.66 2.96 -26.05
N ALA A 508 -1.09 2.67 -24.82
CA ALA A 508 -1.88 3.60 -24.03
C ALA A 508 -0.98 4.40 -23.07
N VAL A 509 -1.10 5.72 -23.09
CA VAL A 509 -0.43 6.64 -22.15
C VAL A 509 -1.44 7.14 -21.14
N ILE A 510 -1.16 6.95 -19.85
CA ILE A 510 -2.05 7.38 -18.77
C ILE A 510 -1.53 8.67 -18.16
N ILE A 511 -2.35 9.74 -18.15
CA ILE A 511 -1.98 11.02 -17.54
C ILE A 511 -2.07 10.92 -16.01
N GLY A 512 -0.97 11.22 -15.33
CA GLY A 512 -0.82 11.17 -13.88
C GLY A 512 -0.99 12.50 -13.16
N GLN A 513 -1.08 13.63 -13.86
CA GLN A 513 -1.37 14.93 -13.25
C GLN A 513 -2.13 15.81 -14.25
N ASP A 514 -3.08 16.61 -13.77
CA ASP A 514 -3.75 17.61 -14.61
C ASP A 514 -2.70 18.52 -15.27
N CYS A 515 -2.71 18.57 -16.60
CA CYS A 515 -1.81 19.44 -17.36
C CYS A 515 -2.55 20.19 -18.46
N LYS A 516 -2.16 21.43 -18.70
CA LYS A 516 -2.76 22.33 -19.69
C LYS A 516 -1.66 23.22 -20.27
N ASN A 517 -1.72 23.47 -21.57
CA ASN A 517 -0.80 24.32 -22.32
C ASN A 517 0.67 23.96 -22.07
N VAL A 518 0.99 22.67 -22.06
CA VAL A 518 2.38 22.23 -21.91
C VAL A 518 3.13 22.55 -23.22
N THR A 519 4.31 23.13 -23.11
CA THR A 519 5.06 23.67 -24.26
C THR A 519 6.26 22.84 -24.67
N SER A 520 6.79 21.99 -23.78
CA SER A 520 7.94 21.12 -24.06
C SER A 520 7.57 19.64 -23.89
N SER A 521 8.07 18.79 -24.79
CA SER A 521 7.82 17.34 -24.74
C SER A 521 8.41 16.70 -23.47
N GLU A 522 9.56 17.20 -23.00
CA GLU A 522 10.18 16.77 -21.73
C GLU A 522 9.31 17.09 -20.49
N ASP A 523 8.73 18.30 -20.42
CA ASP A 523 7.81 18.64 -19.33
C ASP A 523 6.50 17.86 -19.45
N ALA A 524 6.09 17.54 -20.66
CA ALA A 524 4.89 16.74 -20.92
C ALA A 524 5.03 15.34 -20.32
N LEU A 525 6.18 14.69 -20.51
CA LEU A 525 6.47 13.35 -19.97
C LEU A 525 6.42 13.29 -18.44
N LYS A 526 6.72 14.39 -17.74
CA LYS A 526 6.61 14.47 -16.26
C LYS A 526 5.16 14.33 -15.75
N ASN A 527 4.18 14.51 -16.64
CA ASN A 527 2.76 14.35 -16.33
C ASN A 527 2.24 12.93 -16.60
N VAL A 528 3.07 12.01 -17.10
CA VAL A 528 2.68 10.63 -17.39
C VAL A 528 2.73 9.78 -16.11
N LEU A 529 1.63 9.09 -15.80
CA LEU A 529 1.57 8.08 -14.73
C LEU A 529 2.31 6.81 -15.13
N GLY A 530 2.10 6.38 -16.38
CA GLY A 530 2.66 5.17 -16.93
C GLY A 530 2.01 4.77 -18.25
N TYR A 531 2.35 3.56 -18.68
CA TYR A 531 1.99 3.00 -19.99
C TYR A 531 1.26 1.66 -19.82
N ALA A 532 0.37 1.35 -20.76
CA ALA A 532 -0.35 0.07 -20.83
C ALA A 532 -0.50 -0.38 -22.31
N ALA A 533 -0.81 -1.66 -22.53
CA ALA A 533 -1.25 -2.13 -23.84
C ALA A 533 -2.75 -1.87 -24.00
N ALA A 534 -3.17 -1.55 -25.23
CA ALA A 534 -4.58 -1.31 -25.55
C ALA A 534 -4.94 -1.82 -26.94
N ASN A 535 -6.23 -2.07 -27.15
CA ASN A 535 -6.82 -2.37 -28.45
C ASN A 535 -7.85 -1.28 -28.76
N ASP A 536 -7.63 -0.47 -29.79
CA ASP A 536 -8.61 0.52 -30.27
C ASP A 536 -9.57 -0.14 -31.26
N VAL A 537 -10.67 -0.70 -30.75
CA VAL A 537 -11.63 -1.43 -31.58
C VAL A 537 -12.45 -0.46 -32.43
N SER A 538 -12.65 -0.83 -33.68
CA SER A 538 -13.30 0.01 -34.69
C SER A 538 -14.36 -0.73 -35.47
N SER A 539 -15.48 -0.07 -35.73
CA SER A 539 -16.39 -0.43 -36.83
C SER A 539 -16.09 0.45 -38.03
N ARG A 540 -15.42 -0.08 -39.06
CA ARG A 540 -15.06 0.72 -40.25
C ARG A 540 -16.28 1.16 -41.05
N TYR A 541 -17.40 0.44 -40.95
CA TYR A 541 -18.68 0.85 -41.53
C TYR A 541 -19.14 2.22 -41.01
N TRP A 542 -19.15 2.41 -39.69
CA TRP A 542 -19.51 3.68 -39.07
C TRP A 542 -18.45 4.78 -39.27
N GLN A 543 -17.30 4.46 -39.87
CA GLN A 543 -16.27 5.44 -40.22
C GLN A 543 -16.44 5.97 -41.66
N LEU A 544 -17.39 5.45 -42.43
CA LEU A 544 -17.61 5.89 -43.80
C LEU A 544 -18.20 7.32 -43.85
N PRO A 545 -17.77 8.17 -44.80
CA PRO A 545 -18.33 9.52 -44.98
C PRO A 545 -19.85 9.56 -45.09
N GLU A 546 -20.43 8.64 -45.84
CA GLU A 546 -21.87 8.54 -46.13
C GLU A 546 -22.71 8.06 -44.93
N ILE A 547 -22.10 7.35 -43.98
CA ILE A 547 -22.80 6.81 -42.80
C ILE A 547 -22.68 7.75 -41.61
N SER A 548 -21.48 8.29 -41.35
CA SER A 548 -21.25 9.14 -40.17
C SER A 548 -20.19 10.22 -40.42
N GLY A 549 -20.09 10.75 -41.64
CA GLY A 549 -19.27 11.93 -41.92
C GLY A 549 -17.79 11.73 -41.60
N GLN A 550 -17.28 10.49 -41.75
CA GLN A 550 -15.89 10.12 -41.48
C GLN A 550 -15.46 10.33 -40.01
N GLN A 551 -16.42 10.29 -39.08
CA GLN A 551 -16.17 10.49 -37.65
C GLN A 551 -15.51 9.27 -37.00
N HIS A 552 -14.19 9.28 -36.92
CA HIS A 552 -13.39 8.28 -36.20
C HIS A 552 -13.89 8.07 -34.77
N GLY A 553 -14.24 9.15 -34.07
CA GLY A 553 -14.74 9.09 -32.69
C GLY A 553 -15.97 8.19 -32.59
N TYR A 554 -17.01 8.44 -33.38
CA TYR A 554 -18.25 7.66 -33.34
C TYR A 554 -18.00 6.18 -33.65
N ALA A 555 -17.28 5.89 -34.73
CA ALA A 555 -16.97 4.53 -35.20
C ALA A 555 -16.19 3.66 -34.20
N LYS A 556 -15.55 4.31 -33.21
CA LYS A 556 -14.70 3.69 -32.19
C LYS A 556 -15.30 3.76 -30.79
N SER A 557 -16.40 4.47 -30.57
CA SER A 557 -16.83 4.87 -29.22
C SER A 557 -17.91 3.99 -28.58
N PHE A 558 -18.23 2.84 -29.17
CA PHE A 558 -19.16 1.89 -28.57
C PHE A 558 -18.63 1.36 -27.23
N ASP A 559 -19.54 0.94 -26.36
CA ASP A 559 -19.20 0.46 -25.02
C ASP A 559 -18.19 -0.70 -25.10
N GLY A 560 -17.12 -0.60 -24.32
CA GLY A 560 -16.05 -1.60 -24.29
C GLY A 560 -15.10 -1.66 -25.50
N PHE A 561 -15.17 -0.72 -26.46
CA PHE A 561 -14.27 -0.69 -27.64
C PHE A 561 -12.84 -0.19 -27.36
N ALA A 562 -12.45 0.04 -26.10
CA ALA A 562 -11.08 0.33 -25.70
C ALA A 562 -10.62 -0.60 -24.57
N PRO A 563 -10.40 -1.91 -24.85
CA PRO A 563 -9.69 -2.78 -23.93
C PRO A 563 -8.31 -2.24 -23.58
N LEU A 564 -7.98 -2.22 -22.28
CA LEU A 564 -6.72 -1.69 -21.77
C LEU A 564 -6.19 -2.50 -20.59
N GLY A 565 -4.88 -2.74 -20.58
CA GLY A 565 -4.16 -3.32 -19.45
C GLY A 565 -2.97 -4.17 -19.88
N PRO A 566 -2.66 -5.28 -19.18
CA PRO A 566 -3.23 -5.70 -17.90
C PRO A 566 -2.73 -4.85 -16.72
N VAL A 567 -1.66 -4.08 -16.92
CA VAL A 567 -1.00 -3.27 -15.89
C VAL A 567 -0.72 -1.86 -16.39
N ILE A 568 -0.44 -0.94 -15.46
CA ILE A 568 0.18 0.36 -15.77
C ILE A 568 1.63 0.28 -15.31
N VAL A 569 2.56 0.35 -16.25
CA VAL A 569 3.99 0.32 -15.95
C VAL A 569 4.52 1.75 -15.86
N SER A 570 5.25 2.05 -14.78
CA SER A 570 5.79 3.39 -14.57
C SER A 570 6.87 3.73 -15.60
N PRO A 571 7.05 5.01 -15.98
CA PRO A 571 8.08 5.40 -16.95
C PRO A 571 9.49 4.97 -16.56
N THR A 572 9.80 4.97 -15.25
CA THR A 572 11.10 4.53 -14.74
C THR A 572 11.33 3.02 -14.91
N ALA A 573 10.29 2.19 -14.85
CA ALA A 573 10.41 0.75 -15.03
C ALA A 573 10.52 0.37 -16.52
N VAL A 574 9.83 1.10 -17.40
CA VAL A 574 9.90 0.91 -18.86
C VAL A 574 11.26 1.35 -19.44
N GLY A 575 11.83 2.44 -18.93
CA GLY A 575 13.00 3.05 -19.55
C GLY A 575 12.64 3.82 -20.82
N ASP A 576 13.36 3.56 -21.91
CA ASP A 576 13.08 4.19 -23.21
C ASP A 576 11.92 3.49 -23.92
N VAL A 577 10.76 4.17 -23.97
CA VAL A 577 9.54 3.68 -24.61
C VAL A 577 9.77 3.36 -26.09
N ASN A 578 10.67 4.05 -26.77
CA ASN A 578 10.93 3.81 -28.20
C ASN A 578 11.55 2.44 -28.47
N GLN A 579 12.12 1.79 -27.44
CA GLN A 579 12.69 0.45 -27.55
C GLN A 579 11.64 -0.67 -27.52
N LEU A 580 10.41 -0.36 -27.09
CA LEU A 580 9.38 -1.37 -26.96
C LEU A 580 8.88 -1.84 -28.32
N THR A 581 8.48 -3.10 -28.37
CA THR A 581 7.90 -3.74 -29.54
C THR A 581 6.44 -4.08 -29.26
N LEU A 582 5.55 -3.62 -30.14
CA LEU A 582 4.14 -3.92 -30.17
C LEU A 582 3.87 -5.05 -31.17
N VAL A 583 3.05 -6.03 -30.76
CA VAL A 583 2.60 -7.14 -31.59
C VAL A 583 1.10 -7.34 -31.40
N THR A 584 0.35 -7.44 -32.50
CA THR A 584 -1.07 -7.81 -32.48
C THR A 584 -1.30 -9.12 -33.20
N LYS A 585 -2.04 -10.02 -32.56
CA LYS A 585 -2.45 -11.31 -33.11
C LYS A 585 -3.96 -11.44 -33.13
N VAL A 586 -4.49 -12.05 -34.19
CA VAL A 586 -5.90 -12.43 -34.28
C VAL A 586 -5.97 -13.95 -34.39
N ASN A 587 -6.62 -14.63 -33.44
CA ASN A 587 -6.67 -16.09 -33.38
C ASN A 587 -5.29 -16.76 -33.45
N GLY A 588 -4.28 -16.12 -32.85
CA GLY A 588 -2.88 -16.58 -32.85
C GLY A 588 -2.06 -16.20 -34.08
N GLU A 589 -2.70 -15.72 -35.16
CA GLU A 589 -2.03 -15.20 -36.36
C GLU A 589 -1.50 -13.79 -36.10
N GLU A 590 -0.20 -13.58 -36.26
CA GLU A 590 0.40 -12.24 -36.17
C GLU A 590 -0.01 -11.38 -37.36
N ARG A 591 -0.63 -10.24 -37.09
CA ARG A 591 -1.08 -9.29 -38.12
C ARG A 591 -0.40 -7.95 -38.05
N GLN A 592 0.12 -7.57 -36.87
CA GLN A 592 0.86 -6.32 -36.69
C GLN A 592 2.12 -6.56 -35.88
N ARG A 593 3.22 -5.91 -36.28
CA ARG A 593 4.47 -5.83 -35.52
C ARG A 593 5.18 -4.52 -35.82
N ALA A 594 5.46 -3.74 -34.79
CA ALA A 594 6.26 -2.53 -34.91
C ALA A 594 6.99 -2.20 -33.61
N ARG A 595 8.12 -1.50 -33.75
CA ARG A 595 8.75 -0.82 -32.62
C ARG A 595 8.09 0.53 -32.42
N LEU A 596 8.12 1.05 -31.20
CA LEU A 596 7.49 2.33 -30.89
C LEU A 596 8.27 3.55 -31.43
N ASP A 597 9.51 3.37 -31.91
CA ASP A 597 10.23 4.36 -32.72
C ASP A 597 9.60 4.59 -34.12
N ASP A 598 8.66 3.75 -34.54
CA ASP A 598 7.85 3.95 -35.75
C ASP A 598 6.78 5.04 -35.59
N LEU A 599 6.54 5.51 -34.37
CA LEU A 599 5.65 6.64 -34.11
C LEU A 599 6.12 7.89 -34.88
N LEU A 600 5.19 8.57 -35.54
CA LEU A 600 5.43 9.85 -36.22
C LEU A 600 5.53 10.99 -35.19
N PHE A 601 4.59 11.03 -34.25
CA PHE A 601 4.59 11.94 -33.11
C PHE A 601 4.79 11.15 -31.81
N GLY A 602 5.84 11.48 -31.07
CA GLY A 602 6.16 10.81 -29.81
C GLY A 602 5.19 11.21 -28.69
N VAL A 603 5.23 10.47 -27.58
CA VAL A 603 4.33 10.67 -26.43
C VAL A 603 4.32 12.12 -25.93
N GLY A 604 5.49 12.74 -25.80
CA GLY A 604 5.59 14.12 -25.34
C GLY A 604 4.92 15.11 -26.30
N ASP A 605 5.07 14.90 -27.61
CA ASP A 605 4.50 15.75 -28.65
C ASP A 605 2.97 15.66 -28.67
N LEU A 606 2.43 14.46 -28.46
CA LEU A 606 0.99 14.23 -28.34
C LEU A 606 0.41 15.00 -27.15
N ILE A 607 1.05 14.94 -25.98
CA ILE A 607 0.58 15.66 -24.78
C ILE A 607 0.69 17.17 -24.98
N VAL A 608 1.78 17.66 -25.58
CA VAL A 608 1.94 19.09 -25.93
C VAL A 608 0.80 19.52 -26.87
N HIS A 609 0.50 18.73 -27.89
CA HIS A 609 -0.57 19.05 -28.84
C HIS A 609 -1.94 19.06 -28.15
N LEU A 610 -2.29 17.97 -27.46
CA LEU A 610 -3.61 17.78 -26.85
C LEU A 610 -3.89 18.75 -25.69
N SER A 611 -2.84 19.21 -24.99
CA SER A 611 -3.00 20.15 -23.87
C SER A 611 -3.21 21.61 -24.30
N ARG A 612 -3.12 21.95 -25.60
CA ARG A 612 -3.33 23.33 -26.09
C ARG A 612 -4.79 23.74 -25.94
N GLY A 613 -5.04 24.70 -25.06
CA GLY A 613 -6.39 25.19 -24.73
C GLY A 613 -7.19 24.23 -23.84
N THR A 614 -6.79 22.98 -23.72
CA THR A 614 -7.53 21.89 -23.06
C THR A 614 -6.77 21.33 -21.87
N THR A 615 -7.44 21.17 -20.73
CA THR A 615 -6.84 20.46 -19.60
C THR A 615 -6.94 18.95 -19.83
N LEU A 616 -5.80 18.28 -19.95
CA LEU A 616 -5.73 16.83 -19.84
C LEU A 616 -5.83 16.49 -18.37
N ARG A 617 -6.93 15.83 -18.00
CA ARG A 617 -7.18 15.47 -16.60
C ARG A 617 -6.36 14.24 -16.24
N ALA A 618 -5.96 14.17 -14.99
CA ALA A 618 -5.49 12.95 -14.39
C ALA A 618 -6.44 11.76 -14.66
N GLY A 619 -5.86 10.64 -15.07
CA GLY A 619 -6.57 9.44 -15.51
C GLY A 619 -7.02 9.46 -16.97
N THR A 620 -6.82 10.56 -17.72
CA THR A 620 -7.01 10.56 -19.17
C THR A 620 -6.08 9.55 -19.83
N VAL A 621 -6.61 8.81 -20.79
CA VAL A 621 -5.85 7.86 -21.61
C VAL A 621 -5.62 8.47 -22.98
N ILE A 622 -4.42 8.31 -23.53
CA ILE A 622 -4.07 8.65 -24.91
C ILE A 622 -3.63 7.37 -25.60
N LEU A 623 -4.41 6.91 -26.57
CA LEU A 623 -4.08 5.82 -27.47
C LEU A 623 -3.26 6.41 -28.63
N THR A 624 -2.02 5.95 -28.80
CA THR A 624 -1.00 6.65 -29.61
C THR A 624 -1.08 6.39 -31.11
N GLY A 625 -2.03 5.60 -31.58
CA GLY A 625 -2.13 5.07 -32.93
C GLY A 625 -1.67 3.61 -33.03
N THR A 626 -1.97 3.01 -34.18
CA THR A 626 -1.68 1.60 -34.52
C THR A 626 -0.68 1.49 -35.67
N PRO A 627 0.18 0.45 -35.68
CA PRO A 627 1.00 0.11 -36.85
C PRO A 627 0.16 -0.43 -38.01
N GLY A 628 0.81 -0.60 -39.16
CA GLY A 628 0.20 -1.23 -40.34
C GLY A 628 -0.20 -2.68 -40.09
N GLY A 629 -1.09 -3.21 -40.92
CA GLY A 629 -1.66 -4.57 -40.79
C GLY A 629 -3.04 -4.60 -40.13
N VAL A 630 -3.78 -3.48 -40.17
CA VAL A 630 -5.21 -3.45 -39.79
C VAL A 630 -6.05 -4.16 -40.84
N ALA A 631 -7.18 -4.74 -40.44
CA ALA A 631 -8.02 -5.57 -41.31
C ALA A 631 -8.46 -4.82 -42.58
N ALA A 632 -8.69 -3.52 -42.49
CA ALA A 632 -9.16 -2.68 -43.60
C ALA A 632 -8.20 -2.60 -44.79
N PHE A 633 -6.89 -2.69 -44.56
CA PHE A 633 -5.87 -2.54 -45.60
C PHE A 633 -5.25 -3.86 -46.04
N MET A 634 -5.64 -4.97 -45.40
CA MET A 634 -5.31 -6.32 -45.89
C MET A 634 -5.99 -6.60 -47.24
N LYS A 635 -5.37 -7.44 -48.07
CA LYS A 635 -5.87 -7.81 -49.40
C LYS A 635 -6.06 -9.32 -49.50
N PRO A 636 -7.31 -9.84 -49.41
CA PRO A 636 -8.56 -9.12 -49.14
C PRO A 636 -8.67 -8.64 -47.67
N PRO A 637 -9.60 -7.71 -47.35
CA PRO A 637 -9.82 -7.28 -45.97
C PRO A 637 -10.19 -8.45 -45.06
N ALA A 638 -9.57 -8.51 -43.88
CA ALA A 638 -9.69 -9.64 -42.95
C ALA A 638 -10.43 -9.25 -41.67
N TRP A 639 -11.66 -8.77 -41.82
CA TRP A 639 -12.52 -8.29 -40.73
C TRP A 639 -12.70 -9.31 -39.60
N LEU A 640 -12.81 -8.80 -38.38
CA LEU A 640 -13.12 -9.60 -37.19
C LEU A 640 -14.54 -10.16 -37.27
N LYS A 641 -14.70 -11.38 -36.74
CA LYS A 641 -15.95 -12.14 -36.69
C LYS A 641 -16.29 -12.55 -35.25
N TYR A 642 -17.50 -13.04 -35.07
CA TYR A 642 -17.93 -13.61 -33.79
C TYR A 642 -16.97 -14.70 -33.32
N GLY A 643 -16.55 -14.62 -32.06
CA GLY A 643 -15.65 -15.57 -31.44
C GLY A 643 -14.16 -15.34 -31.71
N ASP A 644 -13.81 -14.43 -32.62
CA ASP A 644 -12.41 -14.07 -32.85
C ASP A 644 -11.79 -13.50 -31.57
N THR A 645 -10.51 -13.79 -31.38
CA THR A 645 -9.71 -13.30 -30.25
C THR A 645 -8.61 -12.39 -30.76
N VAL A 646 -8.51 -11.19 -30.18
CA VAL A 646 -7.47 -10.21 -30.49
C VAL A 646 -6.55 -10.08 -29.30
N GLN A 647 -5.28 -10.41 -29.50
CA GLN A 647 -4.23 -10.25 -28.51
C GLN A 647 -3.31 -9.11 -28.90
N VAL A 648 -3.14 -8.12 -28.02
CA VAL A 648 -2.15 -7.03 -28.18
C VAL A 648 -1.10 -7.18 -27.09
N SER A 649 0.17 -7.23 -27.49
CA SER A 649 1.32 -7.40 -26.60
C SER A 649 2.33 -6.29 -26.80
N ILE A 650 2.86 -5.74 -25.71
CA ILE A 650 3.97 -4.78 -25.74
C ILE A 650 5.07 -5.31 -24.82
N SER A 651 6.31 -5.39 -25.33
CA SER A 651 7.48 -5.81 -24.53
C SER A 651 7.60 -4.97 -23.24
N GLU A 652 8.05 -5.58 -22.14
CA GLU A 652 8.16 -4.95 -20.80
C GLU A 652 6.86 -4.43 -20.17
N ILE A 653 5.71 -4.50 -20.86
CA ILE A 653 4.39 -4.09 -20.34
C ILE A 653 3.49 -5.30 -20.11
N GLY A 654 3.37 -6.19 -21.10
CA GLY A 654 2.51 -7.37 -21.05
C GLY A 654 1.49 -7.40 -22.19
N SER A 655 0.47 -8.24 -22.05
CA SER A 655 -0.49 -8.53 -23.11
C SER A 655 -1.94 -8.51 -22.62
N ILE A 656 -2.83 -8.04 -23.48
CA ILE A 656 -4.28 -8.15 -23.35
C ILE A 656 -4.82 -9.15 -24.38
N THR A 657 -5.96 -9.77 -24.12
CA THR A 657 -6.62 -10.66 -25.08
C THR A 657 -8.12 -10.55 -24.94
N ASN A 658 -8.79 -10.04 -25.97
CA ASN A 658 -10.22 -9.78 -25.95
C ASN A 658 -10.93 -10.60 -27.02
N ARG A 659 -12.04 -11.23 -26.65
CA ARG A 659 -12.90 -11.99 -27.57
C ARG A 659 -14.04 -11.11 -28.06
N LEU A 660 -14.36 -11.21 -29.35
CA LEU A 660 -15.44 -10.45 -29.97
C LEU A 660 -16.75 -11.21 -29.85
N VAL A 661 -17.77 -10.57 -29.27
CA VAL A 661 -19.10 -11.14 -29.05
C VAL A 661 -20.14 -10.29 -29.76
N PHE A 662 -20.50 -10.68 -30.97
CA PHE A 662 -21.56 -10.04 -31.75
C PHE A 662 -22.92 -10.39 -31.17
N GLU A 663 -23.78 -9.39 -31.01
CA GLU A 663 -25.11 -9.49 -30.40
C GLU A 663 -26.20 -9.98 -31.34
#